data_AF-A0A0G0I3I1-F1
#
_entry.id   AF-A0A0G0I3I1-F1
#
_cell.length_a   1.000
_cell.length_b   1.000
_cell.length_c   1.000
_cell.angle_alpha   90.00
_cell.angle_beta   90.00
_cell.angle_gamma   90.00
#
_symmetry.space_group_name_H-M   'P 1'
#
loop_
_entity.id
_entity.type
_entity.pdbx_description
1 polymer ?
#
loop_
_entity_poly.entity_id
_entity_poly.type
_entity_poly.pdbx_seq_one_letter_code
_entity_poly.pdbx_strand_id
1 'polypeptide(L)'
;PIVDFSKLRYDMYRHLGIFLIVYDIINLPMPSKNSVNNKEVLKDLEKKISPVLVVNNSSLKPYVELFDYAPENIYQQPLGSLVGFFEVKEYSDDSAYVVNFLTSVLKKEYYINPKRPVTESLDSALHKVNMALSELAKHGNIEWLGKLNAAICVLEKNNTHFSVAGNAKIFLYRKLGLTEISEDLASDSSEPHPLKTFVNVSSGRLEKDDRLLITSADIFHIFSTIELKKNFQRFEGEKFVQFLKTALSNQMEMIASVVIEMCEIEPIITPKNVADKKPLRTANVFSETTFAEIPAKDLPAPESMTIINTPESDIEYTDQKTGHIYVQGEATEPSENPKASLYWDSAKEKLGEGWYLTKNETRRRFSLYKKQIAKKIEQRRLEKQRQAELKEEEETRIREEIALHEIELEKQLAEQQETERILSEKRELEIREAEIIEQQKLAEHQQEQENQRKLAEKQELAKQRLLARQSKITKTTEAVAEPAQEDTQRELSFQEKLQRAVKEQQRQAVIDLRTPQKTNASQSQAIEDNETTLSVPIHLQTEIEELKKQERNEAVKTTANKIVTEVKHFFESAFEFAKKQTAAFIEKRKVNSMDENRAHIIPRFSKIKTTYSRFSLKQKLYAVGILAFIFIVPIFIARYLDKPKQATINELQAIPTAQTTPLSEEKNMKASTEKQTLLPRTDLTVGTIISNVGVATFTKNSVLISDGNAQFKEHPLPENQGSIVNAAFMNDLSLILIMTDQNKVISFSPISLKFADNNINLSGKAQGSFIGTYLTYLYVLDSDANQIYRYPRADGGFGEKTNWLKAEASLSETSSMTIDDSIYLVQNNKVMKFFKGQPQALKLEDSQTAINFDQIYTTIDSDSLYVLDIENARLIQFAKDGGSIISQHYNEDLKNGSSLTVDEKNKAAYITTSEGLISISL
;
A
#
# COMPACT_ATOMS: atom_id res chain seq x y z
N PRO A 1 -95.82 12.89 8.04
CA PRO A 1 -95.77 11.57 8.72
C PRO A 1 -94.34 11.30 9.23
N ILE A 2 -94.19 10.50 10.27
CA ILE A 2 -92.89 10.23 10.94
C ILE A 2 -92.27 8.95 10.33
N VAL A 3 -91.00 8.66 10.66
CA VAL A 3 -90.22 7.42 10.34
C VAL A 3 -89.58 7.45 8.93
N ASP A 4 -88.28 7.18 8.70
CA ASP A 4 -87.17 6.79 9.60
C ASP A 4 -85.81 7.41 9.21
N PHE A 5 -84.84 7.40 10.12
CA PHE A 5 -83.51 8.03 10.00
C PHE A 5 -82.36 7.02 9.79
N SER A 6 -82.55 6.01 8.93
CA SER A 6 -81.64 4.84 8.83
C SER A 6 -81.07 4.52 7.43
N LYS A 7 -81.59 5.08 6.33
CA LYS A 7 -81.19 4.70 4.95
C LYS A 7 -80.28 5.69 4.19
N LEU A 8 -80.05 6.90 4.70
CA LEU A 8 -79.48 8.01 3.91
C LEU A 8 -77.94 8.05 3.80
N ARG A 9 -77.21 6.99 4.17
CA ARG A 9 -75.72 6.98 4.17
C ARG A 9 -75.06 6.05 3.14
N TYR A 10 -75.80 5.22 2.41
CA TYR A 10 -75.18 4.21 1.53
C TYR A 10 -75.02 4.64 0.05
N ASP A 11 -75.95 5.41 -0.51
CA ASP A 11 -75.92 5.76 -1.94
C ASP A 11 -75.03 6.97 -2.28
N MET A 12 -74.73 7.85 -1.31
CA MET A 12 -74.00 9.10 -1.59
C MET A 12 -72.53 8.90 -2.00
N TYR A 13 -71.92 7.76 -1.66
CA TYR A 13 -70.51 7.47 -1.96
C TYR A 13 -70.26 6.85 -3.34
N ARG A 14 -71.30 6.36 -4.05
CA ARG A 14 -71.10 5.66 -5.34
C ARG A 14 -70.99 6.59 -6.55
N HIS A 15 -71.47 7.82 -6.46
CA HIS A 15 -71.42 8.79 -7.57
C HIS A 15 -70.18 9.68 -7.60
N LEU A 16 -69.46 9.87 -6.48
CA LEU A 16 -68.27 10.73 -6.45
C LEU A 16 -67.04 10.10 -7.13
N GLY A 17 -66.96 8.76 -7.15
CA GLY A 17 -65.82 8.02 -7.72
C GLY A 17 -65.76 7.96 -9.26
N ILE A 18 -66.76 8.48 -9.97
CA ILE A 18 -66.84 8.39 -11.45
C ILE A 18 -66.39 9.71 -12.12
N PHE A 19 -66.51 10.85 -11.43
CA PHE A 19 -66.22 12.16 -12.03
C PHE A 19 -64.72 12.52 -12.12
N LEU A 20 -63.86 11.81 -11.38
CA LEU A 20 -62.41 12.05 -11.38
C LEU A 20 -61.64 11.30 -12.48
N ILE A 21 -62.25 10.32 -13.15
CA ILE A 21 -61.58 9.48 -14.16
C ILE A 21 -61.68 10.07 -15.58
N VAL A 22 -62.59 11.03 -15.81
CA VAL A 22 -62.89 11.56 -17.15
C VAL A 22 -62.08 12.82 -17.51
N TYR A 23 -61.55 13.56 -16.53
CA TYR A 23 -60.88 14.85 -16.80
C TYR A 23 -59.42 14.70 -17.27
N ASP A 24 -58.69 13.68 -16.82
CA ASP A 24 -57.29 13.45 -17.20
C ASP A 24 -57.11 12.87 -18.62
N ILE A 25 -58.18 12.37 -19.24
CA ILE A 25 -58.13 11.72 -20.57
C ILE A 25 -58.09 12.75 -21.72
N ILE A 26 -58.41 14.03 -21.45
CA ILE A 26 -58.66 15.04 -22.51
C ILE A 26 -57.45 15.95 -22.80
N ASN A 27 -56.42 16.00 -21.94
CA ASN A 27 -55.25 16.87 -22.10
C ASN A 27 -53.93 16.13 -22.41
N LEU A 28 -53.95 15.23 -23.40
CA LEU A 28 -52.74 14.61 -23.95
C LEU A 28 -52.09 15.51 -25.04
N PRO A 29 -50.86 16.02 -24.85
CA PRO A 29 -50.12 16.67 -25.92
C PRO A 29 -49.62 15.63 -26.94
N MET A 30 -49.84 15.90 -28.23
CA MET A 30 -49.41 15.02 -29.33
C MET A 30 -47.87 14.89 -29.38
N PRO A 31 -47.31 13.68 -29.54
CA PRO A 31 -45.87 13.48 -29.57
C PRO A 31 -45.25 14.06 -30.85
N SER A 32 -44.22 14.89 -30.68
CA SER A 32 -43.43 15.40 -31.79
C SER A 32 -42.57 14.31 -32.43
N LYS A 33 -42.75 14.06 -33.73
CA LYS A 33 -41.82 13.24 -34.51
C LYS A 33 -40.48 13.98 -34.64
N ASN A 34 -39.51 13.67 -33.79
CA ASN A 34 -38.07 13.52 -34.08
C ASN A 34 -37.23 13.37 -32.80
N SER A 35 -37.06 12.14 -32.30
CA SER A 35 -36.13 11.82 -31.21
C SER A 35 -35.66 10.36 -31.22
N VAL A 36 -35.48 9.76 -32.40
CA VAL A 36 -34.83 8.45 -32.56
C VAL A 36 -33.33 8.60 -32.34
N ASN A 37 -32.91 8.75 -31.07
CA ASN A 37 -31.59 8.41 -30.51
C ASN A 37 -31.48 8.88 -29.04
N ASN A 38 -32.32 8.32 -28.17
CA ASN A 38 -32.00 8.22 -26.74
C ASN A 38 -31.94 6.73 -26.40
N LYS A 39 -30.73 6.19 -26.15
CA LYS A 39 -30.60 4.95 -25.39
C LYS A 39 -31.03 5.24 -23.96
N GLU A 40 -31.78 4.34 -23.35
CA GLU A 40 -31.98 4.35 -21.91
C GLU A 40 -30.61 4.08 -21.23
N VAL A 41 -29.97 5.16 -20.77
CA VAL A 41 -28.79 5.04 -19.89
C VAL A 41 -29.32 4.64 -18.52
N LEU A 42 -29.42 3.32 -18.31
CA LEU A 42 -29.77 2.72 -17.04
C LEU A 42 -28.81 3.26 -15.96
N LYS A 43 -29.38 3.78 -14.86
CA LYS A 43 -28.58 4.12 -13.67
C LYS A 43 -27.99 2.84 -13.08
N ASP A 44 -26.74 2.90 -12.64
CA ASP A 44 -26.19 1.90 -11.72
C ASP A 44 -26.91 2.01 -10.36
N LEU A 45 -27.17 0.87 -9.71
CA LEU A 45 -27.83 0.76 -8.41
C LEU A 45 -26.81 0.64 -7.27
N GLU A 46 -27.18 1.13 -6.09
CA GLU A 46 -26.35 0.98 -4.88
C GLU A 46 -26.62 -0.39 -4.22
N LYS A 47 -25.55 -1.01 -3.72
CA LYS A 47 -25.56 -2.37 -3.16
C LYS A 47 -25.32 -2.33 -1.67
N LYS A 48 -26.30 -2.76 -0.87
CA LYS A 48 -26.10 -3.00 0.55
C LYS A 48 -25.86 -4.48 0.80
N ILE A 49 -24.59 -4.86 0.94
CA ILE A 49 -24.19 -6.22 1.36
C ILE A 49 -24.22 -6.27 2.90
N SER A 50 -24.78 -7.34 3.47
CA SER A 50 -24.98 -7.49 4.90
C SER A 50 -24.66 -8.94 5.34
N PRO A 51 -23.43 -9.20 5.83
CA PRO A 51 -23.00 -10.52 6.27
C PRO A 51 -23.59 -10.90 7.64
N VAL A 52 -24.19 -12.08 7.72
CA VAL A 52 -24.77 -12.69 8.92
C VAL A 52 -24.10 -14.04 9.17
N LEU A 53 -22.91 -14.00 9.78
CA LEU A 53 -22.25 -15.19 10.30
C LEU A 53 -22.68 -15.43 11.76
N VAL A 54 -23.13 -16.65 12.06
CA VAL A 54 -23.44 -17.13 13.41
C VAL A 54 -22.55 -18.33 13.70
N VAL A 55 -21.79 -18.25 14.79
CA VAL A 55 -20.95 -19.33 15.34
C VAL A 55 -21.01 -19.23 16.86
N ASN A 56 -21.84 -20.06 17.49
CA ASN A 56 -22.03 -20.07 18.94
C ASN A 56 -20.93 -20.84 19.68
N ASN A 57 -20.36 -21.88 19.06
CA ASN A 57 -19.23 -22.62 19.60
C ASN A 57 -17.94 -22.23 18.85
N SER A 58 -16.96 -21.69 19.56
CA SER A 58 -15.72 -21.18 18.98
C SER A 58 -14.86 -22.25 18.29
N SER A 59 -15.03 -23.54 18.61
CA SER A 59 -14.35 -24.63 17.91
C SER A 59 -14.89 -24.86 16.49
N LEU A 60 -16.09 -24.38 16.17
CA LEU A 60 -16.70 -24.53 14.84
C LEU A 60 -16.23 -23.46 13.85
N LYS A 61 -15.58 -22.39 14.32
CA LYS A 61 -15.14 -21.26 13.49
C LYS A 61 -14.23 -21.64 12.29
N PRO A 62 -13.31 -22.62 12.36
CA PRO A 62 -12.48 -22.98 11.20
C PRO A 62 -13.27 -23.58 10.02
N TYR A 63 -14.45 -24.15 10.30
CA TYR A 63 -15.27 -24.90 9.35
C TYR A 63 -16.30 -24.04 8.61
N VAL A 64 -16.31 -22.72 8.85
CA VAL A 64 -17.16 -21.77 8.12
C VAL A 64 -16.44 -20.44 7.91
N GLU A 65 -16.44 -19.97 6.66
CA GLU A 65 -15.94 -18.64 6.29
C GLU A 65 -16.96 -17.96 5.39
N LEU A 66 -17.29 -16.73 5.73
CA LEU A 66 -18.15 -15.84 4.97
C LEU A 66 -17.26 -14.69 4.48
N PHE A 67 -17.18 -14.52 3.16
CA PHE A 67 -16.33 -13.53 2.52
C PHE A 67 -17.15 -12.47 1.78
N ASP A 68 -16.67 -11.23 1.86
CA ASP A 68 -17.08 -10.09 1.04
C ASP A 68 -15.78 -9.40 0.60
N TYR A 69 -15.45 -9.53 -0.68
CA TYR A 69 -14.26 -8.98 -1.29
C TYR A 69 -14.66 -7.95 -2.34
N ALA A 70 -14.54 -6.68 -1.99
CA ALA A 70 -14.58 -5.59 -2.95
C ALA A 70 -13.27 -5.53 -3.78
N PRO A 71 -13.29 -4.97 -4.99
CA PRO A 71 -12.08 -4.72 -5.78
C PRO A 71 -11.05 -3.84 -5.05
N GLU A 72 -9.84 -4.36 -4.85
CA GLU A 72 -8.75 -3.65 -4.17
C GLU A 72 -8.10 -2.55 -5.04
N ASN A 73 -8.24 -2.66 -6.36
CA ASN A 73 -7.58 -1.77 -7.34
C ASN A 73 -8.58 -1.22 -8.37
N ILE A 74 -8.30 -0.02 -8.89
CA ILE A 74 -9.07 0.60 -10.00
C ILE A 74 -9.19 -0.35 -11.20
N TYR A 75 -8.12 -1.11 -11.52
CA TYR A 75 -8.14 -2.10 -12.59
C TYR A 75 -9.12 -3.27 -12.34
N GLN A 76 -9.39 -3.62 -11.08
CA GLN A 76 -10.29 -4.70 -10.68
C GLN A 76 -11.75 -4.25 -10.54
N GLN A 77 -12.04 -2.94 -10.51
CA GLN A 77 -13.41 -2.41 -10.44
C GLN A 77 -14.38 -3.00 -11.49
N PRO A 78 -13.98 -3.28 -12.76
CA PRO A 78 -14.84 -3.94 -13.74
C PRO A 78 -15.25 -5.39 -13.38
N LEU A 79 -14.56 -6.04 -12.44
CA LEU A 79 -14.90 -7.39 -11.99
C LEU A 79 -15.95 -7.41 -10.85
N GLY A 80 -16.30 -6.26 -10.27
CA GLY A 80 -17.27 -6.16 -9.18
C GLY A 80 -16.82 -6.87 -7.88
N SER A 81 -17.74 -6.91 -6.90
CA SER A 81 -17.49 -7.55 -5.59
C SER A 81 -17.80 -9.03 -5.62
N LEU A 82 -16.91 -9.84 -5.03
CA LEU A 82 -17.04 -11.29 -4.85
C LEU A 82 -17.52 -11.58 -3.42
N VAL A 83 -18.69 -12.20 -3.29
CA VAL A 83 -19.43 -12.36 -2.02
C VAL A 83 -19.90 -13.81 -1.88
N GLY A 84 -19.77 -14.41 -0.70
CA GLY A 84 -20.23 -15.79 -0.52
C GLY A 84 -19.84 -16.43 0.80
N PHE A 85 -19.97 -17.75 0.86
CA PHE A 85 -19.49 -18.55 1.98
C PHE A 85 -19.04 -19.94 1.54
N PHE A 86 -18.13 -20.52 2.33
CA PHE A 86 -17.77 -21.93 2.36
C PHE A 86 -18.06 -22.49 3.76
N GLU A 87 -18.65 -23.67 3.84
CA GLU A 87 -19.05 -24.33 5.10
C GLU A 87 -18.83 -25.84 4.98
N VAL A 88 -18.11 -26.47 5.92
CA VAL A 88 -17.86 -27.92 5.94
C VAL A 88 -18.55 -28.54 7.16
N LYS A 89 -19.50 -29.45 6.93
CA LYS A 89 -20.20 -30.21 7.98
C LYS A 89 -19.44 -31.46 8.42
N GLU A 90 -18.13 -31.31 8.62
CA GLU A 90 -17.25 -32.31 9.24
C GLU A 90 -16.21 -31.60 10.09
N TYR A 91 -16.03 -32.05 11.34
CA TYR A 91 -15.24 -31.35 12.34
C TYR A 91 -13.91 -32.06 12.66
N SER A 92 -13.21 -32.51 11.61
CA SER A 92 -11.85 -33.06 11.70
C SER A 92 -10.78 -32.00 11.50
N ASP A 93 -9.62 -32.15 12.15
CA ASP A 93 -8.51 -31.19 12.05
C ASP A 93 -8.05 -30.94 10.59
N ASP A 94 -8.16 -31.95 9.73
CA ASP A 94 -7.89 -31.85 8.29
C ASP A 94 -8.98 -31.07 7.51
N SER A 95 -10.21 -31.02 7.99
CA SER A 95 -11.28 -30.19 7.39
C SER A 95 -11.16 -28.71 7.78
N ALA A 96 -10.51 -28.40 8.91
CA ALA A 96 -10.41 -27.06 9.47
C ALA A 96 -9.61 -26.04 8.63
N TYR A 97 -8.68 -26.51 7.79
CA TYR A 97 -7.90 -25.63 6.89
C TYR A 97 -8.54 -25.47 5.51
N VAL A 98 -9.40 -26.41 5.09
CA VAL A 98 -9.96 -26.48 3.73
C VAL A 98 -10.69 -25.19 3.37
N VAL A 99 -11.58 -24.72 4.24
CA VAL A 99 -12.39 -23.51 4.06
C VAL A 99 -11.50 -22.29 3.73
N ASN A 100 -10.58 -21.94 4.64
CA ASN A 100 -9.65 -20.82 4.50
C ASN A 100 -8.77 -20.91 3.24
N PHE A 101 -8.38 -22.13 2.85
CA PHE A 101 -7.61 -22.40 1.64
C PHE A 101 -8.43 -22.17 0.37
N LEU A 102 -9.66 -22.68 0.29
CA LEU A 102 -10.54 -22.50 -0.87
C LEU A 102 -10.91 -21.03 -1.08
N THR A 103 -11.22 -20.28 -0.01
CA THR A 103 -11.47 -18.84 -0.08
C THR A 103 -10.25 -18.08 -0.59
N SER A 104 -9.05 -18.43 -0.13
CA SER A 104 -7.79 -17.84 -0.57
C SER A 104 -7.50 -18.10 -2.05
N VAL A 105 -7.75 -19.33 -2.52
CA VAL A 105 -7.64 -19.71 -3.95
C VAL A 105 -8.67 -18.94 -4.80
N LEU A 106 -9.93 -18.94 -4.38
CA LEU A 106 -11.02 -18.25 -5.09
C LEU A 106 -10.73 -16.76 -5.28
N LYS A 107 -10.36 -16.05 -4.19
CA LYS A 107 -10.03 -14.61 -4.26
C LYS A 107 -8.86 -14.34 -5.20
N LYS A 108 -7.78 -15.13 -5.07
CA LYS A 108 -6.55 -14.94 -5.85
C LYS A 108 -6.79 -15.12 -7.34
N GLU A 109 -7.49 -16.18 -7.73
CA GLU A 109 -7.72 -16.53 -9.13
C GLU A 109 -8.78 -15.63 -9.78
N TYR A 110 -9.83 -15.24 -9.05
CA TYR A 110 -10.87 -14.35 -9.58
C TYR A 110 -10.31 -12.97 -10.00
N TYR A 111 -9.44 -12.40 -9.16
CA TYR A 111 -8.85 -11.08 -9.39
C TYR A 111 -7.49 -11.10 -10.14
N ILE A 112 -7.03 -12.26 -10.62
CA ILE A 112 -5.68 -12.43 -11.21
C ILE A 112 -5.49 -11.69 -12.54
N ASN A 113 -6.55 -11.56 -13.34
CA ASN A 113 -6.49 -10.92 -14.66
C ASN A 113 -7.66 -9.93 -14.83
N PRO A 114 -7.48 -8.66 -14.45
CA PRO A 114 -8.55 -7.65 -14.50
C PRO A 114 -9.00 -7.24 -15.91
N LYS A 115 -8.49 -7.88 -16.97
CA LYS A 115 -8.92 -7.68 -18.37
C LYS A 115 -9.90 -8.77 -18.86
N ARG A 116 -10.11 -9.84 -18.09
CA ARG A 116 -11.11 -10.87 -18.41
C ARG A 116 -12.53 -10.36 -18.15
N PRO A 117 -13.55 -10.83 -18.91
CA PRO A 117 -14.93 -10.63 -18.54
C PRO A 117 -15.26 -11.41 -17.26
N VAL A 118 -16.20 -10.89 -16.47
CA VAL A 118 -16.62 -11.44 -15.17
C VAL A 118 -16.89 -12.95 -15.20
N THR A 119 -17.62 -13.43 -16.20
CA THR A 119 -17.95 -14.86 -16.33
C THR A 119 -16.70 -15.71 -16.51
N GLU A 120 -15.75 -15.34 -17.38
CA GLU A 120 -14.50 -16.09 -17.59
C GLU A 120 -13.61 -16.07 -16.33
N SER A 121 -13.56 -14.95 -15.60
CA SER A 121 -12.87 -14.88 -14.30
C SER A 121 -13.51 -15.78 -13.25
N LEU A 122 -14.84 -15.83 -13.19
CA LEU A 122 -15.58 -16.70 -12.26
C LEU A 122 -15.39 -18.18 -12.64
N ASP A 123 -15.57 -18.55 -13.90
CA ASP A 123 -15.35 -19.91 -14.41
C ASP A 123 -13.89 -20.38 -14.15
N SER A 124 -12.90 -19.51 -14.40
CA SER A 124 -11.49 -19.78 -14.13
C SER A 124 -11.22 -19.99 -12.63
N ALA A 125 -11.85 -19.21 -11.75
CA ALA A 125 -11.69 -19.33 -10.30
C ALA A 125 -12.39 -20.59 -9.75
N LEU A 126 -13.62 -20.87 -10.18
CA LEU A 126 -14.37 -22.09 -9.83
C LEU A 126 -13.66 -23.35 -10.33
N HIS A 127 -13.09 -23.32 -11.54
CA HIS A 127 -12.28 -24.42 -12.06
C HIS A 127 -11.03 -24.67 -11.19
N LYS A 128 -10.31 -23.60 -10.78
CA LYS A 128 -9.13 -23.77 -9.92
C LYS A 128 -9.50 -24.20 -8.49
N VAL A 129 -10.66 -23.81 -7.98
CA VAL A 129 -11.24 -24.33 -6.72
C VAL A 129 -11.58 -25.82 -6.84
N ASN A 130 -12.24 -26.26 -7.92
CA ASN A 130 -12.47 -27.69 -8.21
C ASN A 130 -11.16 -28.48 -8.34
N MET A 131 -10.11 -27.91 -8.96
CA MET A 131 -8.77 -28.53 -9.00
C MET A 131 -8.17 -28.66 -7.60
N ALA A 132 -8.21 -27.61 -6.78
CA ALA A 132 -7.69 -27.60 -5.42
C ALA A 132 -8.40 -28.65 -4.54
N LEU A 133 -9.73 -28.75 -4.63
CA LEU A 133 -10.51 -29.82 -4.00
C LEU A 133 -10.04 -31.23 -4.46
N SER A 134 -9.73 -31.40 -5.74
CA SER A 134 -9.17 -32.67 -6.24
C SER A 134 -7.73 -32.94 -5.80
N GLU A 135 -6.94 -31.92 -5.50
CA GLU A 135 -5.60 -32.06 -4.92
C GLU A 135 -5.71 -32.51 -3.45
N LEU A 136 -6.60 -31.91 -2.66
CA LEU A 136 -6.89 -32.33 -1.28
C LEU A 136 -7.32 -33.81 -1.19
N ALA A 137 -8.26 -34.22 -2.06
CA ALA A 137 -8.73 -35.60 -2.12
C ALA A 137 -7.61 -36.60 -2.49
N LYS A 138 -6.68 -36.22 -3.38
CA LYS A 138 -5.51 -37.05 -3.73
C LYS A 138 -4.52 -37.21 -2.58
N HIS A 139 -4.40 -36.20 -1.71
CA HIS A 139 -3.54 -36.23 -0.52
C HIS A 139 -4.19 -36.97 0.67
N GLY A 140 -5.37 -37.58 0.49
CA GLY A 140 -6.06 -38.39 1.50
C GLY A 140 -7.10 -37.63 2.34
N ASN A 141 -7.15 -36.30 2.24
CA ASN A 141 -8.18 -35.48 2.87
C ASN A 141 -9.47 -35.58 2.04
N ILE A 142 -10.31 -36.56 2.37
CA ILE A 142 -11.55 -36.91 1.64
C ILE A 142 -12.80 -36.63 2.49
N GLU A 143 -12.67 -36.37 3.80
CA GLU A 143 -13.81 -36.35 4.75
C GLU A 143 -14.82 -35.21 4.50
N TRP A 144 -14.38 -34.10 3.92
CA TRP A 144 -15.25 -32.98 3.49
C TRP A 144 -16.12 -33.32 2.26
N LEU A 145 -15.83 -34.41 1.54
CA LEU A 145 -16.45 -34.73 0.25
C LEU A 145 -17.92 -35.09 0.42
N GLY A 146 -18.81 -34.29 -0.20
CA GLY A 146 -20.26 -34.38 0.01
C GLY A 146 -20.78 -33.70 1.30
N LYS A 147 -19.89 -33.15 2.14
CA LYS A 147 -20.22 -32.39 3.36
C LYS A 147 -19.92 -30.88 3.25
N LEU A 148 -19.25 -30.47 2.18
CA LEU A 148 -19.02 -29.07 1.81
C LEU A 148 -20.29 -28.43 1.21
N ASN A 149 -20.79 -27.36 1.82
CA ASN A 149 -21.81 -26.47 1.28
C ASN A 149 -21.14 -25.12 0.94
N ALA A 150 -21.45 -24.55 -0.21
CA ALA A 150 -20.90 -23.26 -0.61
C ALA A 150 -21.82 -22.52 -1.59
N ALA A 151 -21.88 -21.21 -1.47
CA ALA A 151 -22.53 -20.34 -2.44
C ALA A 151 -21.62 -19.14 -2.74
N ILE A 152 -21.36 -18.94 -4.02
CA ILE A 152 -20.43 -17.93 -4.54
C ILE A 152 -21.23 -17.01 -5.46
N CYS A 153 -21.16 -15.71 -5.21
CA CYS A 153 -21.91 -14.68 -5.90
C CYS A 153 -20.96 -13.52 -6.29
N VAL A 154 -21.14 -12.96 -7.48
CA VAL A 154 -20.37 -11.84 -8.02
C VAL A 154 -21.32 -10.75 -8.46
N LEU A 155 -21.10 -9.53 -7.96
CA LEU A 155 -21.98 -8.38 -8.16
C LEU A 155 -21.33 -7.34 -9.08
N GLU A 156 -21.43 -7.52 -10.40
CA GLU A 156 -20.96 -6.55 -11.40
C GLU A 156 -22.07 -5.54 -11.74
N LYS A 157 -21.95 -4.28 -11.31
CA LYS A 157 -22.99 -3.24 -11.53
C LYS A 157 -24.40 -3.75 -11.20
N ASN A 158 -25.35 -3.71 -12.14
CA ASN A 158 -26.72 -4.23 -11.94
C ASN A 158 -26.86 -5.74 -12.28
N ASN A 159 -25.77 -6.45 -12.57
CA ASN A 159 -25.74 -7.89 -12.82
C ASN A 159 -25.32 -8.67 -11.56
N THR A 160 -25.75 -9.93 -11.49
CA THR A 160 -25.24 -10.94 -10.58
C THR A 160 -24.87 -12.21 -11.33
N HIS A 161 -23.75 -12.83 -10.98
CA HIS A 161 -23.31 -14.13 -11.46
C HIS A 161 -23.06 -15.04 -10.25
N PHE A 162 -23.56 -16.28 -10.26
CA PHE A 162 -23.49 -17.12 -9.07
C PHE A 162 -23.40 -18.62 -9.38
N SER A 163 -22.77 -19.35 -8.46
CA SER A 163 -22.62 -20.80 -8.49
C SER A 163 -22.75 -21.37 -7.07
N VAL A 164 -23.19 -22.63 -6.97
CA VAL A 164 -23.66 -23.26 -5.73
C VAL A 164 -23.13 -24.69 -5.68
N ALA A 165 -22.73 -25.13 -4.48
CA ALA A 165 -22.31 -26.50 -4.19
C ALA A 165 -22.92 -26.99 -2.87
N GLY A 166 -23.19 -28.29 -2.79
CA GLY A 166 -23.84 -28.91 -1.63
C GLY A 166 -25.26 -28.35 -1.39
N ASN A 167 -25.63 -28.20 -0.12
CA ASN A 167 -26.96 -27.78 0.31
C ASN A 167 -27.10 -26.26 0.52
N ALA A 168 -26.23 -25.45 -0.09
CA ALA A 168 -26.38 -24.01 -0.07
C ALA A 168 -27.53 -23.57 -0.99
N LYS A 169 -28.23 -22.49 -0.63
CA LYS A 169 -29.40 -21.96 -1.33
C LYS A 169 -29.33 -20.45 -1.50
N ILE A 170 -29.89 -19.96 -2.59
CA ILE A 170 -29.98 -18.53 -2.92
C ILE A 170 -31.43 -18.20 -3.25
N PHE A 171 -31.99 -17.25 -2.51
CA PHE A 171 -33.35 -16.74 -2.72
C PHE A 171 -33.32 -15.32 -3.25
N LEU A 172 -34.15 -15.05 -4.26
CA LEU A 172 -34.46 -13.71 -4.75
C LEU A 172 -35.86 -13.31 -4.25
N TYR A 173 -35.94 -12.16 -3.57
CA TYR A 173 -37.18 -11.48 -3.27
C TYR A 173 -37.38 -10.35 -4.28
N ARG A 174 -38.37 -10.50 -5.17
CA ARG A 174 -38.75 -9.52 -6.20
C ARG A 174 -40.27 -9.41 -6.27
N LYS A 175 -40.80 -8.18 -6.33
CA LYS A 175 -42.25 -7.90 -6.56
C LYS A 175 -43.21 -8.70 -5.65
N LEU A 176 -42.90 -8.75 -4.34
CA LEU A 176 -43.61 -9.51 -3.29
C LEU A 176 -43.59 -11.06 -3.45
N GLY A 177 -42.87 -11.59 -4.45
CA GLY A 177 -42.49 -13.00 -4.54
C GLY A 177 -41.18 -13.29 -3.81
N LEU A 178 -41.04 -14.52 -3.31
CA LEU A 178 -39.76 -15.08 -2.89
C LEU A 178 -39.57 -16.35 -3.73
N THR A 179 -38.50 -16.40 -4.51
CA THR A 179 -38.17 -17.50 -5.42
C THR A 179 -36.79 -18.03 -5.10
N GLU A 180 -36.63 -19.35 -5.02
CA GLU A 180 -35.29 -19.93 -5.06
C GLU A 180 -34.71 -19.73 -6.47
N ILE A 181 -33.43 -19.39 -6.56
CA ILE A 181 -32.69 -19.25 -7.83
C ILE A 181 -31.47 -20.18 -7.90
N SER A 182 -31.23 -20.98 -6.85
CA SER A 182 -30.19 -22.00 -6.72
C SER A 182 -30.61 -23.40 -7.19
N GLU A 183 -31.84 -23.56 -7.68
CA GLU A 183 -32.35 -24.83 -8.24
C GLU A 183 -31.50 -25.24 -9.47
N ASP A 184 -31.25 -26.55 -9.63
CA ASP A 184 -30.44 -27.17 -10.69
C ASP A 184 -28.98 -26.64 -10.88
N LEU A 185 -28.42 -25.94 -9.88
CA LEU A 185 -27.04 -25.38 -9.94
C LEU A 185 -25.95 -26.23 -9.27
N ALA A 186 -26.32 -27.02 -8.26
CA ALA A 186 -25.42 -27.98 -7.61
C ALA A 186 -25.29 -29.28 -8.43
N SER A 187 -24.35 -30.15 -8.08
CA SER A 187 -24.13 -31.42 -8.77
C SER A 187 -25.11 -32.52 -8.30
N ASP A 188 -26.10 -32.88 -9.12
CA ASP A 188 -27.06 -33.97 -8.84
C ASP A 188 -26.46 -35.40 -8.87
N SER A 189 -25.14 -35.54 -9.03
CA SER A 189 -24.48 -36.84 -9.09
C SER A 189 -24.49 -37.52 -7.72
N SER A 190 -25.08 -38.72 -7.65
CA SER A 190 -25.18 -39.55 -6.43
C SER A 190 -23.82 -39.95 -5.83
N GLU A 191 -22.74 -39.80 -6.58
CA GLU A 191 -21.36 -39.90 -6.11
C GLU A 191 -20.72 -38.49 -6.14
N PRO A 192 -20.32 -37.92 -4.98
CA PRO A 192 -19.69 -36.60 -4.94
C PRO A 192 -18.28 -36.65 -5.54
N HIS A 193 -17.99 -35.79 -6.52
CA HIS A 193 -16.73 -35.82 -7.26
C HIS A 193 -15.94 -34.50 -7.14
N PRO A 194 -14.71 -34.48 -6.62
CA PRO A 194 -13.95 -33.24 -6.34
C PRO A 194 -13.82 -32.25 -7.50
N LEU A 195 -13.52 -32.72 -8.72
CA LEU A 195 -13.42 -31.84 -9.91
C LEU A 195 -14.77 -31.29 -10.42
N LYS A 196 -15.90 -31.68 -9.81
CA LYS A 196 -17.26 -31.32 -10.23
C LYS A 196 -18.10 -30.77 -9.07
N THR A 197 -17.46 -30.17 -8.06
CA THR A 197 -18.18 -29.59 -6.92
C THR A 197 -18.97 -28.34 -7.33
N PHE A 198 -18.40 -27.48 -8.16
CA PHE A 198 -19.12 -26.45 -8.90
C PHE A 198 -19.25 -26.88 -10.37
N VAL A 199 -20.47 -26.89 -10.91
CA VAL A 199 -20.75 -27.35 -12.29
C VAL A 199 -21.39 -26.26 -13.13
N ASN A 200 -22.46 -25.66 -12.63
CA ASN A 200 -23.24 -24.65 -13.34
C ASN A 200 -22.97 -23.24 -12.78
N VAL A 201 -23.02 -22.24 -13.65
CA VAL A 201 -22.96 -20.81 -13.29
C VAL A 201 -24.18 -20.12 -13.88
N SER A 202 -24.99 -19.51 -13.03
CA SER A 202 -26.15 -18.71 -13.45
C SER A 202 -25.79 -17.23 -13.49
N SER A 203 -26.50 -16.47 -14.31
CA SER A 203 -26.25 -15.04 -14.55
C SER A 203 -27.58 -14.31 -14.76
N GLY A 204 -27.79 -13.21 -14.05
CA GLY A 204 -29.04 -12.47 -14.09
C GLY A 204 -28.89 -10.98 -13.79
N ARG A 205 -29.84 -10.17 -14.27
CA ARG A 205 -29.89 -8.73 -13.95
C ARG A 205 -30.85 -8.47 -12.79
N LEU A 206 -30.36 -7.68 -11.85
CA LEU A 206 -31.11 -7.23 -10.68
C LEU A 206 -31.81 -5.90 -10.96
N GLU A 207 -32.98 -5.74 -10.36
CA GLU A 207 -33.86 -4.58 -10.46
C GLU A 207 -33.82 -3.78 -9.16
N LYS A 208 -34.36 -2.56 -9.17
CA LYS A 208 -34.53 -1.76 -7.95
C LYS A 208 -35.41 -2.52 -6.94
N ASP A 209 -35.08 -2.41 -5.65
CA ASP A 209 -35.78 -3.01 -4.51
C ASP A 209 -35.74 -4.57 -4.49
N ASP A 210 -34.92 -5.19 -5.35
CA ASP A 210 -34.55 -6.60 -5.24
C ASP A 210 -33.75 -6.85 -3.97
N ARG A 211 -34.01 -7.98 -3.33
CA ARG A 211 -33.25 -8.45 -2.17
C ARG A 211 -32.90 -9.92 -2.32
N LEU A 212 -31.63 -10.27 -2.14
CA LEU A 212 -31.14 -11.64 -2.19
C LEU A 212 -30.77 -12.12 -0.78
N LEU A 213 -31.01 -13.40 -0.52
CA LEU A 213 -30.52 -14.11 0.65
C LEU A 213 -29.78 -15.36 0.20
N ILE A 214 -28.48 -15.37 0.46
CA ILE A 214 -27.57 -16.50 0.26
C ILE A 214 -27.41 -17.18 1.62
N THR A 215 -27.64 -18.49 1.74
CA THR A 215 -27.70 -19.19 3.04
C THR A 215 -27.51 -20.70 2.89
N SER A 216 -27.17 -21.42 3.95
CA SER A 216 -27.28 -22.89 3.98
C SER A 216 -28.74 -23.33 4.17
N ALA A 217 -29.12 -24.52 3.68
CA ALA A 217 -30.46 -25.08 3.87
C ALA A 217 -30.86 -25.27 5.35
N ASP A 218 -29.94 -25.23 6.31
CA ASP A 218 -30.26 -25.35 7.75
C ASP A 218 -31.17 -24.24 8.27
N ILE A 219 -31.27 -23.11 7.56
CA ILE A 219 -32.25 -22.05 7.83
C ILE A 219 -33.70 -22.60 7.88
N PHE A 220 -33.98 -23.68 7.17
CA PHE A 220 -35.29 -24.35 7.13
C PHE A 220 -35.61 -25.19 8.37
N HIS A 221 -34.66 -25.36 9.29
CA HIS A 221 -34.95 -25.86 10.65
C HIS A 221 -35.58 -24.80 11.55
N ILE A 222 -35.45 -23.51 11.20
CA ILE A 222 -35.96 -22.36 11.98
C ILE A 222 -37.15 -21.68 11.27
N PHE A 223 -37.05 -21.51 9.95
CA PHE A 223 -38.02 -20.74 9.17
C PHE A 223 -38.53 -21.53 7.96
N SER A 224 -39.85 -21.69 7.84
CA SER A 224 -40.43 -22.12 6.56
C SER A 224 -40.21 -21.05 5.47
N THR A 225 -40.25 -21.46 4.19
CA THR A 225 -40.22 -20.53 3.04
C THR A 225 -41.33 -19.46 3.12
N ILE A 226 -42.49 -19.81 3.70
CA ILE A 226 -43.61 -18.90 3.95
C ILE A 226 -43.27 -17.86 5.02
N GLU A 227 -42.53 -18.24 6.07
CA GLU A 227 -42.10 -17.33 7.12
C GLU A 227 -40.95 -16.43 6.67
N LEU A 228 -39.96 -16.95 5.92
CA LEU A 228 -38.96 -16.12 5.25
C LEU A 228 -39.65 -15.05 4.38
N LYS A 229 -40.61 -15.45 3.54
CA LYS A 229 -41.39 -14.52 2.70
C LYS A 229 -42.14 -13.46 3.52
N LYS A 230 -42.78 -13.85 4.63
CA LYS A 230 -43.45 -12.91 5.57
C LYS A 230 -42.45 -11.97 6.25
N ASN A 231 -41.26 -12.44 6.58
CA ASN A 231 -40.23 -11.65 7.24
C ASN A 231 -39.60 -10.62 6.28
N PHE A 232 -39.38 -10.98 5.01
CA PHE A 232 -39.05 -10.00 3.96
C PHE A 232 -40.17 -8.96 3.76
N GLN A 233 -41.44 -9.36 3.85
CA GLN A 233 -42.58 -8.43 3.75
C GLN A 233 -42.75 -7.54 4.99
N ARG A 234 -42.25 -7.96 6.16
CA ARG A 234 -42.43 -7.28 7.45
C ARG A 234 -41.27 -6.35 7.83
N PHE A 235 -40.06 -6.64 7.34
CA PHE A 235 -38.85 -5.93 7.70
C PHE A 235 -38.09 -5.43 6.46
N GLU A 236 -37.63 -4.19 6.56
CA GLU A 236 -36.87 -3.48 5.53
C GLU A 236 -35.49 -3.14 6.11
N GLY A 237 -34.44 -3.26 5.30
CA GLY A 237 -33.09 -2.86 5.68
C GLY A 237 -32.52 -3.66 6.85
N GLU A 238 -31.73 -2.96 7.65
CA GLU A 238 -30.99 -3.49 8.81
C GLU A 238 -31.90 -4.17 9.85
N LYS A 239 -33.20 -3.83 9.90
CA LYS A 239 -34.16 -4.50 10.80
C LYS A 239 -34.36 -5.97 10.42
N PHE A 240 -34.33 -6.31 9.13
CA PHE A 240 -34.39 -7.70 8.66
C PHE A 240 -33.10 -8.44 9.01
N VAL A 241 -31.94 -7.82 8.77
CA VAL A 241 -30.60 -8.36 9.09
C VAL A 241 -30.45 -8.62 10.59
N GLN A 242 -30.87 -7.68 11.44
CA GLN A 242 -30.85 -7.82 12.89
C GLN A 242 -31.80 -8.92 13.37
N PHE A 243 -33.03 -8.97 12.86
CA PHE A 243 -33.99 -10.04 13.15
C PHE A 243 -33.42 -11.42 12.80
N LEU A 244 -32.87 -11.58 11.59
CA LEU A 244 -32.27 -12.81 11.11
C LEU A 244 -31.10 -13.24 12.03
N LYS A 245 -30.20 -12.31 12.34
CA LYS A 245 -29.05 -12.56 13.23
C LYS A 245 -29.49 -13.01 14.64
N THR A 246 -30.49 -12.35 15.23
CA THR A 246 -31.02 -12.73 16.55
C THR A 246 -31.70 -14.11 16.52
N ALA A 247 -32.47 -14.42 15.49
CA ALA A 247 -33.16 -15.72 15.39
C ALA A 247 -32.16 -16.88 15.18
N LEU A 248 -31.23 -16.74 14.22
CA LEU A 248 -30.21 -17.74 13.94
C LEU A 248 -29.29 -17.96 15.16
N SER A 249 -28.81 -16.89 15.80
CA SER A 249 -27.91 -16.99 16.97
C SER A 249 -28.56 -17.67 18.19
N ASN A 250 -29.89 -17.72 18.28
CA ASN A 250 -30.59 -18.39 19.38
C ASN A 250 -30.84 -19.89 19.13
N GLN A 251 -30.71 -20.38 17.89
CA GLN A 251 -31.17 -21.73 17.50
C GLN A 251 -30.21 -22.53 16.60
N MET A 252 -29.15 -21.91 16.07
CA MET A 252 -28.10 -22.58 15.28
C MET A 252 -26.74 -22.51 15.99
N GLU A 253 -25.98 -23.60 15.99
CA GLU A 253 -24.60 -23.58 16.47
C GLU A 253 -23.63 -22.93 15.48
N MET A 254 -23.89 -23.13 14.18
CA MET A 254 -23.13 -22.62 13.06
C MET A 254 -24.08 -22.39 11.87
N ILE A 255 -24.03 -21.21 11.25
CA ILE A 255 -24.63 -20.94 9.94
C ILE A 255 -24.02 -19.67 9.33
N ALA A 256 -23.70 -19.72 8.03
CA ALA A 256 -23.41 -18.54 7.22
C ALA A 256 -24.67 -18.08 6.47
N SER A 257 -24.89 -16.77 6.39
CA SER A 257 -25.92 -16.17 5.55
C SER A 257 -25.48 -14.77 5.11
N VAL A 258 -25.83 -14.37 3.89
CA VAL A 258 -25.58 -13.01 3.37
C VAL A 258 -26.89 -12.45 2.82
N VAL A 259 -27.24 -11.24 3.24
CA VAL A 259 -28.33 -10.46 2.64
C VAL A 259 -27.72 -9.41 1.71
N ILE A 260 -28.26 -9.26 0.51
CA ILE A 260 -27.87 -8.24 -0.47
C ILE A 260 -29.13 -7.47 -0.85
N GLU A 261 -29.15 -6.15 -0.67
CA GLU A 261 -30.29 -5.30 -1.06
C GLU A 261 -29.88 -4.29 -2.14
N MET A 262 -30.74 -4.07 -3.14
CA MET A 262 -30.53 -3.14 -4.25
C MET A 262 -31.31 -1.83 -4.05
N CYS A 263 -30.59 -0.78 -3.67
CA CYS A 263 -31.15 0.56 -3.48
C CYS A 263 -31.02 1.41 -4.75
N GLU A 264 -31.99 2.29 -5.01
CA GLU A 264 -31.72 3.41 -5.91
C GLU A 264 -30.90 4.46 -5.17
N ILE A 265 -29.82 4.94 -5.79
CA ILE A 265 -29.01 6.05 -5.26
C ILE A 265 -29.93 7.23 -4.97
N GLU A 266 -30.09 7.61 -3.70
CA GLU A 266 -30.86 8.79 -3.34
C GLU A 266 -30.16 10.03 -3.95
N PRO A 267 -30.83 10.76 -4.86
CA PRO A 267 -30.21 11.93 -5.47
C PRO A 267 -30.08 13.00 -4.38
N ILE A 268 -28.84 13.30 -3.97
CA ILE A 268 -28.51 14.35 -3.00
C ILE A 268 -29.29 15.61 -3.39
N ILE A 269 -30.26 15.99 -2.55
CA ILE A 269 -31.23 17.03 -2.87
C ILE A 269 -30.54 18.39 -2.78
N THR A 270 -29.88 18.78 -3.88
CA THR A 270 -29.52 20.17 -4.12
C THR A 270 -30.83 20.98 -4.11
N PRO A 271 -30.96 22.00 -3.23
CA PRO A 271 -32.21 22.75 -3.12
C PRO A 271 -32.51 23.42 -4.46
N LYS A 272 -33.69 23.14 -5.03
CA LYS A 272 -34.12 23.70 -6.30
C LYS A 272 -34.09 25.22 -6.24
N ASN A 273 -33.31 25.84 -7.14
CA ASN A 273 -33.39 27.27 -7.38
C ASN A 273 -34.83 27.67 -7.70
N VAL A 274 -35.30 28.74 -7.04
CA VAL A 274 -36.61 29.33 -7.31
C VAL A 274 -36.60 29.93 -8.72
N ALA A 275 -37.68 29.70 -9.47
CA ALA A 275 -37.73 29.95 -10.91
C ALA A 275 -37.49 31.42 -11.31
N ASP A 276 -36.90 31.60 -12.50
CA ASP A 276 -36.60 32.90 -13.11
C ASP A 276 -37.78 33.86 -13.12
N LYS A 277 -37.61 35.03 -12.48
CA LYS A 277 -38.38 36.22 -12.82
C LYS A 277 -37.66 36.97 -13.93
N LYS A 278 -38.26 36.99 -15.13
CA LYS A 278 -37.78 37.80 -16.25
C LYS A 278 -37.66 39.29 -15.86
N PRO A 279 -36.68 40.01 -16.44
CA PRO A 279 -36.31 41.35 -15.95
C PRO A 279 -37.39 42.40 -16.22
N LEU A 280 -37.68 43.20 -15.20
CA LEU A 280 -38.36 44.49 -15.35
C LEU A 280 -37.33 45.61 -15.57
N ARG A 281 -37.75 46.65 -16.28
CA ARG A 281 -36.85 47.68 -16.83
C ARG A 281 -36.26 48.60 -15.77
N THR A 282 -35.01 48.97 -16.03
CA THR A 282 -34.30 50.18 -15.58
C THR A 282 -35.18 51.33 -15.07
N ALA A 283 -34.92 51.77 -13.83
CA ALA A 283 -35.24 53.10 -13.35
C ALA A 283 -34.10 53.59 -12.45
N ASN A 284 -33.33 54.60 -12.90
CA ASN A 284 -32.39 55.29 -12.04
C ASN A 284 -33.18 56.18 -11.08
N VAL A 285 -33.06 55.96 -9.77
CA VAL A 285 -33.60 56.83 -8.73
C VAL A 285 -32.50 57.20 -7.73
N PHE A 286 -31.49 57.90 -8.25
CA PHE A 286 -30.69 58.79 -7.41
C PHE A 286 -31.43 60.13 -7.37
N SER A 287 -32.15 60.38 -6.28
CA SER A 287 -32.84 61.64 -6.02
C SER A 287 -32.67 62.00 -4.54
N GLU A 288 -31.92 63.07 -4.28
CA GLU A 288 -31.71 63.62 -2.95
C GLU A 288 -33.02 64.22 -2.39
N THR A 289 -33.76 63.51 -1.52
CA THR A 289 -34.65 64.11 -0.50
C THR A 289 -35.21 63.04 0.47
N THR A 290 -34.41 62.58 1.43
CA THR A 290 -34.94 61.84 2.60
C THR A 290 -34.31 62.25 3.94
N PHE A 291 -33.69 63.43 3.99
CA PHE A 291 -33.51 64.16 5.25
C PHE A 291 -34.73 65.04 5.49
N ALA A 292 -35.72 64.49 6.20
CA ALA A 292 -36.88 65.22 6.71
C ALA A 292 -37.27 64.60 8.06
N GLU A 293 -37.24 65.41 9.13
CA GLU A 293 -37.59 64.98 10.48
C GLU A 293 -39.12 64.78 10.61
N ILE A 294 -39.55 63.65 11.15
CA ILE A 294 -40.93 63.42 11.62
C ILE A 294 -40.83 62.76 13.02
N PRO A 295 -41.60 63.21 14.03
CA PRO A 295 -41.19 63.09 15.43
C PRO A 295 -41.64 61.80 16.13
N ALA A 296 -41.08 61.58 17.33
CA ALA A 296 -41.38 60.44 18.19
C ALA A 296 -42.83 60.41 18.70
N LYS A 297 -43.43 59.21 18.76
CA LYS A 297 -44.48 58.90 19.74
C LYS A 297 -44.56 57.41 20.12
N ASP A 298 -44.46 57.18 21.43
CA ASP A 298 -44.98 56.11 22.29
C ASP A 298 -45.14 54.67 21.76
N LEU A 299 -44.29 53.78 22.31
CA LEU A 299 -44.69 52.43 22.74
C LEU A 299 -44.03 52.12 24.12
N PRO A 300 -44.60 51.24 24.95
CA PRO A 300 -44.42 51.28 26.41
C PRO A 300 -43.15 50.60 26.93
N ALA A 301 -42.78 50.95 28.17
CA ALA A 301 -41.60 50.44 28.86
C ALA A 301 -41.77 49.00 29.38
N PRO A 302 -40.69 48.19 29.43
CA PRO A 302 -40.67 46.91 30.15
C PRO A 302 -40.58 47.12 31.67
N GLU A 303 -41.19 46.23 32.44
CA GLU A 303 -41.26 46.31 33.90
C GLU A 303 -39.94 45.92 34.59
N SER A 304 -39.63 46.60 35.70
CA SER A 304 -38.42 46.36 36.49
C SER A 304 -38.61 45.30 37.58
N MET A 305 -37.81 44.24 37.58
CA MET A 305 -37.58 43.43 38.78
C MET A 305 -36.23 43.82 39.41
N THR A 306 -36.31 44.35 40.63
CA THR A 306 -35.15 44.78 41.43
C THR A 306 -34.51 43.60 42.16
N ILE A 307 -33.18 43.44 42.02
CA ILE A 307 -32.40 42.60 42.93
C ILE A 307 -31.90 43.50 44.08
N ILE A 308 -32.25 43.13 45.32
CA ILE A 308 -31.82 43.83 46.53
C ILE A 308 -30.75 42.98 47.24
N ASN A 309 -29.74 43.64 47.79
CA ASN A 309 -28.59 43.03 48.45
C ASN A 309 -28.72 43.07 49.98
N THR A 310 -27.85 42.29 50.66
CA THR A 310 -27.51 42.34 52.11
C THR A 310 -28.62 42.03 53.13
N PRO A 311 -28.28 41.64 54.37
CA PRO A 311 -27.32 40.60 54.79
C PRO A 311 -27.94 39.67 55.86
N GLU A 312 -27.19 38.74 56.47
CA GLU A 312 -27.11 38.54 57.95
C GLU A 312 -26.15 37.40 58.37
N SER A 313 -26.04 37.16 59.68
CA SER A 313 -24.95 36.43 60.35
C SER A 313 -25.40 35.20 61.17
N ASP A 314 -24.41 34.47 61.66
CA ASP A 314 -24.42 33.37 62.65
C ASP A 314 -25.64 33.24 63.58
N ILE A 315 -26.10 32.00 63.77
CA ILE A 315 -26.59 31.46 65.06
C ILE A 315 -26.18 29.99 65.17
N GLU A 316 -25.75 29.61 66.37
CA GLU A 316 -25.31 28.28 66.78
C GLU A 316 -26.42 27.55 67.56
N TYR A 317 -26.77 26.32 67.18
CA TYR A 317 -27.30 25.35 68.15
C TYR A 317 -27.11 23.89 67.70
N THR A 318 -26.95 22.99 68.67
CA THR A 318 -26.73 21.56 68.50
C THR A 318 -27.95 20.76 68.94
N ASP A 319 -28.11 19.52 68.46
CA ASP A 319 -28.47 18.45 69.40
C ASP A 319 -27.92 17.07 68.96
N GLN A 320 -28.06 16.09 69.86
CA GLN A 320 -27.20 14.92 70.00
C GLN A 320 -27.82 13.63 69.46
N LYS A 321 -26.95 12.70 69.01
CA LYS A 321 -26.95 11.34 69.59
C LYS A 321 -25.64 10.57 69.36
N THR A 322 -25.16 9.94 70.43
CA THR A 322 -24.11 8.89 70.51
C THR A 322 -22.74 9.19 69.86
N GLY A 323 -21.63 9.25 70.60
CA GLY A 323 -21.45 9.13 72.05
C GLY A 323 -19.98 9.16 72.54
N HIS A 324 -19.84 9.42 73.83
CA HIS A 324 -18.70 9.30 74.79
C HIS A 324 -17.54 8.32 74.48
N ILE A 325 -16.29 8.46 74.98
CA ILE A 325 -15.61 9.46 75.87
C ILE A 325 -14.07 9.36 75.75
N TYR A 326 -13.34 10.37 76.28
CA TYR A 326 -11.88 10.47 76.45
C TYR A 326 -11.17 9.30 77.19
N VAL A 327 -9.88 9.07 76.87
CA VAL A 327 -8.69 9.07 77.79
C VAL A 327 -7.47 9.38 76.87
N GLN A 328 -6.86 10.58 76.88
CA GLN A 328 -5.85 11.11 77.83
C GLN A 328 -4.49 10.38 77.79
N GLY A 329 -3.41 11.13 77.50
CA GLY A 329 -2.02 10.68 77.52
C GLY A 329 -1.12 11.86 77.88
N GLU A 330 -0.08 11.63 78.67
CA GLU A 330 0.60 12.68 79.45
C GLU A 330 1.70 13.43 78.68
N ALA A 331 2.07 14.60 79.19
CA ALA A 331 3.11 15.45 78.62
C ALA A 331 4.52 15.03 79.04
N THR A 332 5.48 15.28 78.16
CA THR A 332 6.92 15.28 78.50
C THR A 332 7.54 16.58 78.00
N GLU A 333 8.20 17.32 78.88
CA GLU A 333 8.88 18.59 78.54
C GLU A 333 10.28 18.34 77.92
N PRO A 334 11.08 19.38 77.58
CA PRO A 334 11.16 19.78 76.18
C PRO A 334 12.58 19.59 75.58
N SER A 335 12.65 19.32 74.29
CA SER A 335 13.91 19.38 73.52
C SER A 335 13.80 20.36 72.34
N GLU A 336 14.90 21.03 72.05
CA GLU A 336 14.91 22.21 71.17
C GLU A 336 14.66 21.87 69.69
N ASN A 337 13.93 22.75 69.00
CA ASN A 337 13.67 22.72 67.54
C ASN A 337 12.93 21.47 67.00
N PRO A 338 11.59 21.37 67.20
CA PRO A 338 10.75 20.28 66.67
C PRO A 338 10.66 20.20 65.13
N LYS A 339 11.34 21.09 64.40
CA LYS A 339 11.46 21.01 62.93
C LYS A 339 12.59 20.08 62.48
N ALA A 340 13.61 19.82 63.30
CA ALA A 340 14.78 19.03 62.88
C ALA A 340 14.54 17.52 62.89
N SER A 341 13.88 17.00 63.94
CA SER A 341 13.54 15.57 64.08
C SER A 341 12.67 15.07 62.92
N LEU A 342 11.63 15.83 62.55
CA LEU A 342 10.70 15.48 61.47
C LEU A 342 11.40 15.24 60.12
N TYR A 343 12.45 16.00 59.80
CA TYR A 343 13.25 15.78 58.60
C TYR A 343 14.19 14.58 58.72
N TRP A 344 14.74 14.32 59.91
CA TRP A 344 15.65 13.17 60.11
C TRP A 344 14.93 11.82 60.05
N ASP A 345 13.72 11.71 60.59
CA ASP A 345 12.99 10.44 60.58
C ASP A 345 12.34 10.18 59.20
N SER A 346 11.79 11.20 58.52
CA SER A 346 11.35 11.07 57.12
C SER A 346 12.51 10.81 56.14
N ALA A 347 13.74 11.20 56.47
CA ALA A 347 14.94 10.81 55.71
C ALA A 347 15.33 9.34 55.94
N LYS A 348 15.25 8.82 57.18
CA LYS A 348 15.50 7.39 57.47
C LYS A 348 14.52 6.48 56.75
N GLU A 349 13.24 6.84 56.77
CA GLU A 349 12.16 6.07 56.14
C GLU A 349 12.38 5.91 54.63
N LYS A 350 12.60 7.02 53.92
CA LYS A 350 12.90 7.03 52.48
C LYS A 350 14.21 6.34 52.09
N LEU A 351 15.23 6.38 52.97
CA LEU A 351 16.46 5.62 52.77
C LEU A 351 16.24 4.11 52.92
N GLY A 352 15.31 3.68 53.78
CA GLY A 352 14.89 2.28 53.91
C GLY A 352 14.22 1.75 52.64
N GLU A 353 13.25 2.49 52.09
CA GLU A 353 12.55 2.13 50.85
C GLU A 353 13.52 1.96 49.67
N GLY A 354 14.44 2.92 49.49
CA GLY A 354 15.44 2.88 48.41
C GLY A 354 16.38 1.66 48.47
N TRP A 355 16.72 1.19 49.68
CA TRP A 355 17.56 -0.01 49.85
C TRP A 355 16.80 -1.32 49.61
N TYR A 356 15.48 -1.34 49.77
CA TYR A 356 14.66 -2.53 49.52
C TYR A 356 14.33 -2.70 48.02
N LEU A 357 13.99 -1.61 47.33
CA LEU A 357 13.70 -1.58 45.89
C LEU A 357 14.90 -2.03 45.05
N THR A 358 16.05 -1.37 45.22
CA THR A 358 17.27 -1.59 44.41
C THR A 358 17.78 -3.03 44.47
N LYS A 359 17.62 -3.72 45.60
CA LYS A 359 18.05 -5.12 45.79
C LYS A 359 17.14 -6.15 45.10
N ASN A 360 15.89 -5.79 44.81
CA ASN A 360 14.92 -6.69 44.18
C ASN A 360 14.87 -6.49 42.65
N GLU A 361 14.95 -5.23 42.18
CA GLU A 361 15.03 -4.92 40.75
C GLU A 361 16.27 -5.50 40.06
N THR A 362 17.42 -5.44 40.73
CA THR A 362 18.68 -5.99 40.20
C THR A 362 18.57 -7.50 39.93
N ARG A 363 17.96 -8.28 40.83
CA ARG A 363 17.65 -9.71 40.61
C ARG A 363 16.70 -9.92 39.43
N ARG A 364 15.67 -9.06 39.27
CA ARG A 364 14.71 -9.13 38.15
C ARG A 364 15.36 -8.79 36.81
N ARG A 365 16.26 -7.80 36.75
CA ARG A 365 17.03 -7.48 35.54
C ARG A 365 17.99 -8.62 35.16
N PHE A 366 18.70 -9.23 36.12
CA PHE A 366 19.58 -10.37 35.85
C PHE A 366 18.83 -11.62 35.35
N SER A 367 17.62 -11.91 35.84
CA SER A 367 16.84 -13.07 35.36
C SER A 367 16.26 -12.85 33.96
N LEU A 368 15.84 -11.61 33.63
CA LEU A 368 15.43 -11.23 32.28
C LEU A 368 16.59 -11.29 31.28
N TYR A 369 17.76 -10.77 31.66
CA TYR A 369 18.98 -10.85 30.83
C TYR A 369 19.40 -12.31 30.56
N LYS A 370 19.31 -13.19 31.56
CA LYS A 370 19.57 -14.64 31.38
C LYS A 370 18.56 -15.29 30.42
N LYS A 371 17.27 -14.91 30.46
CA LYS A 371 16.25 -15.37 29.50
C LYS A 371 16.52 -14.86 28.08
N GLN A 372 16.94 -13.60 27.91
CA GLN A 372 17.29 -13.03 26.61
C GLN A 372 18.50 -13.74 25.97
N ILE A 373 19.54 -14.05 26.76
CA ILE A 373 20.69 -14.83 26.29
C ILE A 373 20.27 -16.25 25.88
N ALA A 374 19.43 -16.92 26.67
CA ALA A 374 18.92 -18.25 26.33
C ALA A 374 18.17 -18.25 25.00
N LYS A 375 17.22 -17.32 24.81
CA LYS A 375 16.48 -17.16 23.55
C LYS A 375 17.41 -16.87 22.35
N LYS A 376 18.46 -16.08 22.54
CA LYS A 376 19.44 -15.78 21.47
C LYS A 376 20.34 -16.97 21.11
N ILE A 377 20.60 -17.88 22.05
CA ILE A 377 21.31 -19.14 21.78
C ILE A 377 20.39 -20.14 21.07
N GLU A 378 19.12 -20.21 21.48
CA GLU A 378 18.07 -21.02 20.88
C GLU A 378 17.79 -20.61 19.42
N GLN A 379 17.61 -19.31 19.16
CA GLN A 379 17.48 -18.78 17.80
C GLN A 379 18.67 -19.15 16.91
N ARG A 380 19.90 -19.05 17.41
CA ARG A 380 21.12 -19.46 16.67
C ARG A 380 21.23 -20.97 16.42
N ARG A 381 20.60 -21.81 17.25
CA ARG A 381 20.50 -23.26 16.98
C ARG A 381 19.52 -23.52 15.84
N LEU A 382 18.33 -22.91 15.90
CA LEU A 382 17.29 -23.06 14.89
C LEU A 382 17.71 -22.47 13.53
N GLU A 383 18.41 -21.35 13.54
CA GLU A 383 19.07 -20.75 12.36
C GLU A 383 20.13 -21.68 11.76
N LYS A 384 20.97 -22.32 12.59
CA LYS A 384 21.97 -23.29 12.13
C LYS A 384 21.34 -24.61 11.64
N GLN A 385 20.22 -25.04 12.22
CA GLN A 385 19.45 -26.20 11.73
C GLN A 385 18.86 -25.92 10.36
N ARG A 386 18.22 -24.75 10.16
CA ARG A 386 17.73 -24.32 8.85
C ARG A 386 18.85 -24.19 7.80
N GLN A 387 20.03 -23.73 8.20
CA GLN A 387 21.22 -23.71 7.33
C GLN A 387 21.86 -25.09 7.09
N ALA A 388 21.45 -26.14 7.80
CA ALA A 388 21.81 -27.52 7.50
C ALA A 388 20.74 -28.15 6.59
N GLU A 389 19.45 -27.96 6.91
CA GLU A 389 18.30 -28.39 6.10
C GLU A 389 18.39 -27.87 4.66
N LEU A 390 18.63 -26.55 4.48
CA LEU A 390 18.82 -25.94 3.16
C LEU A 390 20.03 -26.50 2.39
N LYS A 391 21.08 -26.95 3.09
CA LYS A 391 22.26 -27.54 2.46
C LYS A 391 22.04 -29.00 2.09
N GLU A 392 21.29 -29.73 2.90
CA GLU A 392 20.86 -31.09 2.57
C GLU A 392 19.92 -31.07 1.36
N GLU A 393 19.02 -30.08 1.27
CA GLU A 393 18.17 -29.81 0.10
C GLU A 393 18.97 -29.37 -1.15
N GLU A 394 19.97 -28.50 -1.01
CA GLU A 394 20.91 -28.18 -2.10
C GLU A 394 21.69 -29.42 -2.55
N GLU A 395 22.19 -30.24 -1.62
CA GLU A 395 22.89 -31.49 -1.94
C GLU A 395 21.98 -32.53 -2.60
N THR A 396 20.70 -32.66 -2.20
CA THR A 396 19.77 -33.57 -2.89
C THR A 396 19.47 -33.10 -4.29
N ARG A 397 19.22 -31.79 -4.52
CA ARG A 397 19.00 -31.27 -5.88
C ARG A 397 20.22 -31.45 -6.78
N ILE A 398 21.43 -31.24 -6.28
CA ILE A 398 22.67 -31.48 -7.05
C ILE A 398 22.81 -32.98 -7.39
N ARG A 399 22.45 -33.90 -6.49
CA ARG A 399 22.44 -35.34 -6.79
C ARG A 399 21.36 -35.73 -7.81
N GLU A 400 20.19 -35.11 -7.76
CA GLU A 400 19.11 -35.31 -8.74
C GLU A 400 19.49 -34.76 -10.12
N GLU A 401 20.11 -33.58 -10.21
CA GLU A 401 20.64 -33.02 -11.46
C GLU A 401 21.75 -33.91 -12.07
N ILE A 402 22.66 -34.43 -11.25
CA ILE A 402 23.71 -35.37 -11.69
C ILE A 402 23.09 -36.68 -12.20
N ALA A 403 22.13 -37.27 -11.47
CA ALA A 403 21.47 -38.50 -11.88
C ALA A 403 20.65 -38.32 -13.18
N LEU A 404 19.98 -37.18 -13.35
CA LEU A 404 19.26 -36.85 -14.58
C LEU A 404 20.23 -36.67 -15.76
N HIS A 405 21.40 -36.06 -15.54
CA HIS A 405 22.45 -35.95 -16.54
C HIS A 405 23.06 -37.31 -16.93
N GLU A 406 23.26 -38.20 -15.97
CA GLU A 406 23.74 -39.57 -16.20
C GLU A 406 22.73 -40.38 -17.04
N ILE A 407 21.43 -40.29 -16.72
CA ILE A 407 20.35 -40.93 -17.50
C ILE A 407 20.29 -40.40 -18.95
N GLU A 408 20.42 -39.09 -19.16
CA GLU A 408 20.42 -38.52 -20.52
C GLU A 408 21.69 -38.91 -21.31
N LEU A 409 22.83 -39.10 -20.63
CA LEU A 409 24.07 -39.61 -21.24
C LEU A 409 23.96 -41.10 -21.60
N GLU A 410 23.39 -41.95 -20.73
CA GLU A 410 23.07 -43.35 -21.05
C GLU A 410 22.12 -43.44 -22.27
N LYS A 411 21.09 -42.58 -22.32
CA LYS A 411 20.16 -42.49 -23.44
C LYS A 411 20.87 -42.10 -24.74
N GLN A 412 21.74 -41.08 -24.73
CA GLN A 412 22.54 -40.71 -25.91
C GLN A 412 23.50 -41.82 -26.35
N LEU A 413 24.08 -42.58 -25.41
CA LEU A 413 24.90 -43.75 -25.73
C LEU A 413 24.06 -44.88 -26.38
N ALA A 414 22.83 -45.10 -25.90
CA ALA A 414 21.91 -46.07 -26.47
C ALA A 414 21.46 -45.69 -27.89
N GLU A 415 21.09 -44.42 -28.11
CA GLU A 415 20.77 -43.87 -29.44
C GLU A 415 21.96 -44.02 -30.40
N GLN A 416 23.19 -43.73 -29.95
CA GLN A 416 24.40 -43.96 -30.76
C GLN A 416 24.57 -45.45 -31.12
N GLN A 417 24.48 -46.37 -30.16
CA GLN A 417 24.57 -47.82 -30.43
C GLN A 417 23.49 -48.32 -31.38
N GLU A 418 22.27 -47.78 -31.33
CA GLU A 418 21.19 -48.12 -32.27
C GLU A 418 21.51 -47.62 -33.69
N THR A 419 21.99 -46.39 -33.84
CA THR A 419 22.41 -45.87 -35.15
C THR A 419 23.59 -46.64 -35.74
N GLU A 420 24.56 -47.06 -34.92
CA GLU A 420 25.67 -47.91 -35.37
C GLU A 420 25.19 -49.29 -35.82
N ARG A 421 24.24 -49.91 -35.10
CA ARG A 421 23.62 -51.19 -35.51
C ARG A 421 22.92 -51.06 -36.85
N ILE A 422 22.04 -50.08 -37.01
CA ILE A 422 21.32 -49.82 -38.28
C ILE A 422 22.32 -49.61 -39.43
N LEU A 423 23.41 -48.89 -39.19
CA LEU A 423 24.45 -48.62 -40.19
C LEU A 423 25.35 -49.84 -40.48
N SER A 424 25.50 -50.77 -39.54
CA SER A 424 26.15 -52.07 -39.79
C SER A 424 25.26 -53.04 -40.57
N GLU A 425 23.97 -53.13 -40.21
CA GLU A 425 22.99 -53.97 -40.93
C GLU A 425 22.82 -53.51 -42.37
N LYS A 426 22.76 -52.19 -42.60
CA LYS A 426 22.76 -51.62 -43.96
C LYS A 426 24.01 -51.99 -44.75
N ARG A 427 25.20 -51.98 -44.13
CA ARG A 427 26.45 -52.42 -44.78
C ARG A 427 26.43 -53.91 -45.11
N GLU A 428 25.87 -54.77 -44.26
CA GLU A 428 25.69 -56.19 -44.59
C GLU A 428 24.72 -56.41 -45.75
N LEU A 429 23.63 -55.64 -45.81
CA LEU A 429 22.69 -55.69 -46.94
C LEU A 429 23.37 -55.23 -48.25
N GLU A 430 24.11 -54.13 -48.23
CA GLU A 430 24.89 -53.64 -49.39
C GLU A 430 25.93 -54.67 -49.88
N ILE A 431 26.57 -55.42 -48.96
CA ILE A 431 27.49 -56.51 -49.32
C ILE A 431 26.74 -57.69 -49.94
N ARG A 432 25.62 -58.14 -49.36
CA ARG A 432 24.81 -59.24 -49.91
C ARG A 432 24.24 -58.89 -51.28
N GLU A 433 23.81 -57.65 -51.50
CA GLU A 433 23.37 -57.17 -52.82
C GLU A 433 24.53 -57.20 -53.84
N ALA A 434 25.74 -56.79 -53.45
CA ALA A 434 26.92 -56.87 -54.30
C ALA A 434 27.28 -58.33 -54.66
N GLU A 435 27.24 -59.26 -53.71
CA GLU A 435 27.46 -60.70 -53.94
C GLU A 435 26.42 -61.29 -54.89
N ILE A 436 25.13 -60.94 -54.73
CA ILE A 436 24.06 -61.37 -55.64
C ILE A 436 24.30 -60.84 -57.06
N ILE A 437 24.71 -59.58 -57.21
CA ILE A 437 25.05 -58.96 -58.51
C ILE A 437 26.28 -59.64 -59.14
N GLU A 438 27.28 -60.05 -58.36
CA GLU A 438 28.43 -60.80 -58.86
C GLU A 438 28.05 -62.21 -59.32
N GLN A 439 27.23 -62.93 -58.54
CA GLN A 439 26.71 -64.25 -58.92
C GLN A 439 25.84 -64.18 -60.19
N GLN A 440 25.03 -63.14 -60.36
CA GLN A 440 24.27 -62.91 -61.60
C GLN A 440 25.19 -62.73 -62.81
N LYS A 441 26.21 -61.87 -62.73
CA LYS A 441 27.20 -61.69 -63.80
C LYS A 441 27.97 -62.97 -64.13
N LEU A 442 28.30 -63.77 -63.12
CA LEU A 442 28.93 -65.08 -63.31
C LEU A 442 28.01 -66.07 -64.04
N ALA A 443 26.71 -66.07 -63.72
CA ALA A 443 25.73 -66.89 -64.41
C ALA A 443 25.49 -66.44 -65.86
N GLU A 444 25.36 -65.13 -66.10
CA GLU A 444 25.27 -64.54 -67.45
C GLU A 444 26.48 -64.92 -68.31
N HIS A 445 27.70 -64.73 -67.79
CA HIS A 445 28.93 -65.11 -68.49
C HIS A 445 29.05 -66.61 -68.76
N GLN A 446 28.60 -67.48 -67.85
CA GLN A 446 28.50 -68.92 -68.12
C GLN A 446 27.49 -69.24 -69.23
N GLN A 447 26.33 -68.56 -69.23
CA GLN A 447 25.31 -68.71 -70.27
C GLN A 447 25.80 -68.21 -71.64
N GLU A 448 26.56 -67.10 -71.68
CA GLU A 448 27.24 -66.65 -72.89
C GLU A 448 28.25 -67.68 -73.40
N GLN A 449 29.10 -68.25 -72.53
CA GLN A 449 30.04 -69.30 -72.93
C GLN A 449 29.32 -70.56 -73.45
N GLU A 450 28.21 -70.96 -72.83
CA GLU A 450 27.42 -72.10 -73.30
C GLU A 450 26.75 -71.81 -74.67
N ASN A 451 26.25 -70.59 -74.86
CA ASN A 451 25.74 -70.12 -76.16
C ASN A 451 26.84 -70.06 -77.23
N GLN A 452 28.05 -69.62 -76.89
CA GLN A 452 29.20 -69.65 -77.79
C GLN A 452 29.62 -71.08 -78.14
N ARG A 453 29.58 -72.03 -77.20
CA ARG A 453 29.82 -73.46 -77.47
C ARG A 453 28.76 -74.04 -78.42
N LYS A 454 27.46 -73.80 -78.16
CA LYS A 454 26.36 -74.20 -79.04
C LYS A 454 26.48 -73.58 -80.44
N LEU A 455 26.97 -72.34 -80.54
CA LEU A 455 27.28 -71.68 -81.82
C LEU A 455 28.48 -72.34 -82.51
N ALA A 456 29.54 -72.69 -81.77
CA ALA A 456 30.72 -73.37 -82.29
C ALA A 456 30.40 -74.79 -82.79
N GLU A 457 29.62 -75.58 -82.06
CA GLU A 457 29.12 -76.89 -82.51
C GLU A 457 28.26 -76.76 -83.78
N LYS A 458 27.41 -75.73 -83.85
CA LYS A 458 26.61 -75.43 -85.05
C LYS A 458 27.49 -75.00 -86.23
N GLN A 459 28.60 -74.32 -85.99
CA GLN A 459 29.62 -73.98 -86.98
C GLN A 459 30.47 -75.20 -87.39
N GLU A 460 30.79 -76.12 -86.48
CA GLU A 460 31.44 -77.40 -86.77
C GLU A 460 30.55 -78.27 -87.66
N LEU A 461 29.26 -78.41 -87.32
CA LEU A 461 28.27 -79.10 -88.15
C LEU A 461 28.12 -78.44 -89.52
N ALA A 462 28.20 -77.10 -89.59
CA ALA A 462 28.25 -76.37 -90.86
C ALA A 462 29.55 -76.62 -91.64
N LYS A 463 30.72 -76.64 -90.98
CA LYS A 463 32.02 -77.00 -91.58
C LYS A 463 32.04 -78.42 -92.11
N GLN A 464 31.49 -79.40 -91.39
CA GLN A 464 31.34 -80.78 -91.87
C GLN A 464 30.45 -80.84 -93.12
N ARG A 465 29.31 -80.11 -93.12
CA ARG A 465 28.44 -79.94 -94.31
C ARG A 465 29.09 -79.18 -95.46
N LEU A 466 30.14 -78.39 -95.22
CA LEU A 466 30.87 -77.61 -96.22
C LEU A 466 32.09 -78.36 -96.76
N LEU A 467 32.78 -79.15 -95.92
CA LEU A 467 33.81 -80.12 -96.31
C LEU A 467 33.22 -81.22 -97.20
N ALA A 468 32.00 -81.69 -96.90
CA ALA A 468 31.23 -82.56 -97.79
C ALA A 468 30.84 -81.89 -99.14
N ARG A 469 31.10 -80.60 -99.31
CA ARG A 469 30.69 -79.78 -100.47
C ARG A 469 31.85 -79.08 -101.19
N GLN A 470 33.10 -79.33 -100.79
CA GLN A 470 34.29 -78.79 -101.44
C GLN A 470 35.25 -79.90 -101.88
N SER A 471 34.94 -80.49 -103.04
CA SER A 471 35.94 -81.09 -103.91
C SER A 471 35.99 -80.32 -105.23
N LYS A 472 37.20 -80.26 -105.84
CA LYS A 472 37.59 -79.56 -107.08
C LYS A 472 37.93 -78.05 -106.99
N ILE A 473 39.08 -77.72 -107.60
CA ILE A 473 39.54 -76.41 -108.13
C ILE A 473 40.29 -75.48 -107.14
N THR A 474 41.44 -75.98 -106.70
CA THR A 474 42.80 -75.39 -106.90
C THR A 474 42.90 -74.30 -107.99
N LYS A 475 43.69 -73.21 -107.93
CA LYS A 475 44.83 -72.79 -107.06
C LYS A 475 44.52 -71.37 -106.46
N THR A 476 45.36 -70.35 -106.24
CA THR A 476 46.76 -70.02 -106.59
C THR A 476 47.52 -69.32 -105.42
N THR A 477 48.83 -69.26 -105.55
CA THR A 477 49.95 -68.89 -104.66
C THR A 477 50.32 -67.39 -104.57
N GLU A 478 51.27 -67.10 -103.65
CA GLU A 478 52.03 -65.84 -103.40
C GLU A 478 51.34 -64.75 -102.55
N ALA A 479 52.07 -63.92 -101.77
CA ALA A 479 52.87 -64.16 -100.53
C ALA A 479 53.72 -62.89 -100.19
N VAL A 480 54.18 -62.77 -98.92
CA VAL A 480 55.25 -61.86 -98.37
C VAL A 480 54.80 -60.55 -97.64
N ALA A 481 55.53 -60.28 -96.53
CA ALA A 481 55.72 -59.03 -95.75
C ALA A 481 54.71 -58.59 -94.63
N GLU A 482 55.17 -58.72 -93.38
CA GLU A 482 54.94 -57.81 -92.23
C GLU A 482 55.97 -56.64 -92.28
N PRO A 483 56.04 -55.69 -91.30
CA PRO A 483 55.02 -55.05 -90.45
C PRO A 483 55.07 -53.50 -90.52
N ALA A 484 54.16 -52.80 -89.82
CA ALA A 484 54.31 -51.39 -89.43
C ALA A 484 53.56 -51.06 -88.12
N GLN A 485 54.04 -50.05 -87.39
CA GLN A 485 53.51 -49.57 -86.10
C GLN A 485 52.68 -48.28 -86.25
N GLU A 486 51.95 -47.92 -85.17
CA GLU A 486 51.67 -46.52 -84.75
C GLU A 486 50.72 -45.66 -85.65
N ASP A 487 49.88 -44.75 -85.13
CA ASP A 487 49.59 -44.36 -83.74
C ASP A 487 48.21 -43.66 -83.61
N THR A 488 47.84 -43.32 -82.37
CA THR A 488 46.92 -42.25 -81.91
C THR A 488 45.39 -42.38 -81.99
N GLN A 489 44.79 -41.87 -80.91
CA GLN A 489 43.44 -41.28 -80.78
C GLN A 489 42.20 -42.19 -80.92
N ARG A 490 41.70 -42.65 -79.76
CA ARG A 490 40.26 -42.67 -79.44
C ARG A 490 40.00 -42.12 -78.04
N GLU A 491 38.76 -41.70 -77.80
CA GLU A 491 38.43 -40.67 -76.81
C GLU A 491 38.17 -41.20 -75.40
N LEU A 492 38.53 -40.38 -74.40
CA LEU A 492 38.22 -40.60 -72.98
C LEU A 492 36.70 -40.61 -72.71
N SER A 493 36.27 -41.51 -71.82
CA SER A 493 34.87 -41.74 -71.47
C SER A 493 34.21 -40.50 -70.85
N PHE A 494 32.90 -40.35 -71.10
CA PHE A 494 32.07 -39.30 -70.50
C PHE A 494 32.13 -39.32 -68.96
N GLN A 495 32.26 -40.50 -68.34
CA GLN A 495 32.36 -40.66 -66.89
C GLN A 495 33.68 -40.13 -66.31
N GLU A 496 34.81 -40.28 -67.02
CA GLU A 496 36.12 -39.77 -66.58
C GLU A 496 36.19 -38.23 -66.67
N LYS A 497 35.51 -37.64 -67.66
CA LYS A 497 35.39 -36.19 -67.80
C LYS A 497 34.58 -35.58 -66.64
N LEU A 498 33.50 -36.24 -66.22
CA LEU A 498 32.65 -35.79 -65.10
C LEU A 498 33.42 -35.76 -63.76
N GLN A 499 34.20 -36.81 -63.46
CA GLN A 499 34.93 -36.91 -62.18
C GLN A 499 36.08 -35.89 -62.03
N ARG A 500 36.64 -35.37 -63.13
CA ARG A 500 37.64 -34.28 -63.05
C ARG A 500 37.00 -32.93 -62.72
N ALA A 501 35.88 -32.59 -63.36
CA ALA A 501 35.22 -31.29 -63.16
C ALA A 501 34.80 -31.03 -61.70
N VAL A 502 34.22 -32.05 -61.02
CA VAL A 502 33.83 -31.96 -59.60
C VAL A 502 35.05 -31.70 -58.70
N LYS A 503 36.19 -32.29 -59.02
CA LYS A 503 37.46 -32.17 -58.27
C LYS A 503 38.18 -30.84 -58.51
N GLU A 504 37.76 -30.09 -59.52
CA GLU A 504 38.31 -28.79 -59.90
C GLU A 504 37.53 -27.64 -59.25
N GLN A 505 36.19 -27.71 -59.20
CA GLN A 505 35.37 -26.76 -58.43
C GLN A 505 35.72 -26.73 -56.93
N GLN A 506 35.98 -27.90 -56.33
CA GLN A 506 36.41 -27.99 -54.93
C GLN A 506 37.81 -27.40 -54.66
N ARG A 507 38.56 -26.99 -55.69
CA ARG A 507 39.88 -26.34 -55.55
C ARG A 507 39.89 -24.83 -55.80
N GLN A 508 38.76 -24.23 -56.18
CA GLN A 508 38.67 -22.79 -56.49
C GLN A 508 37.86 -21.98 -55.45
N ALA A 509 37.42 -22.61 -54.37
CA ALA A 509 36.72 -21.95 -53.25
C ALA A 509 37.65 -21.49 -52.10
N VAL A 510 38.98 -21.67 -52.23
CA VAL A 510 39.97 -21.30 -51.21
C VAL A 510 41.12 -20.52 -51.86
N ILE A 511 40.89 -19.24 -52.10
CA ILE A 511 41.84 -18.09 -52.18
C ILE A 511 40.99 -16.87 -52.56
N ASP A 512 40.69 -15.98 -51.61
CA ASP A 512 40.83 -14.52 -51.73
C ASP A 512 40.52 -13.81 -50.38
N LEU A 513 40.61 -12.47 -50.37
CA LEU A 513 40.16 -11.50 -49.35
C LEU A 513 41.00 -11.36 -48.07
N ARG A 514 42.07 -10.56 -48.18
CA ARG A 514 42.41 -9.55 -47.15
C ARG A 514 41.88 -8.18 -47.57
N THR A 515 41.02 -7.58 -46.73
CA THR A 515 40.85 -6.15 -46.33
C THR A 515 41.39 -4.99 -47.21
N PRO A 516 40.86 -3.73 -47.13
CA PRO A 516 39.95 -3.14 -46.10
C PRO A 516 38.85 -2.12 -46.55
N GLN A 517 37.93 -1.79 -45.61
CA GLN A 517 37.48 -0.43 -45.16
C GLN A 517 35.96 -0.30 -44.89
N LYS A 518 35.62 0.29 -43.72
CA LYS A 518 34.48 1.22 -43.38
C LYS A 518 33.04 0.84 -43.82
N THR A 519 31.98 0.94 -43.00
CA THR A 519 31.68 1.86 -41.87
C THR A 519 30.76 1.28 -40.78
N ASN A 520 30.98 1.71 -39.53
CA ASN A 520 30.01 2.01 -38.45
C ASN A 520 29.08 0.94 -37.80
N ALA A 521 28.86 1.19 -36.49
CA ALA A 521 27.71 0.82 -35.62
C ALA A 521 27.71 -0.54 -34.87
N SER A 522 28.07 -0.45 -33.58
CA SER A 522 27.53 -1.12 -32.37
C SER A 522 26.92 -2.53 -32.47
N GLN A 523 27.59 -3.58 -31.98
CA GLN A 523 27.75 -3.98 -30.56
C GLN A 523 26.51 -4.57 -29.88
N SER A 524 26.51 -5.91 -29.76
CA SER A 524 25.93 -6.70 -28.66
C SER A 524 26.52 -8.11 -28.75
N GLN A 525 27.36 -8.52 -27.80
CA GLN A 525 27.89 -9.89 -27.72
C GLN A 525 27.98 -10.33 -26.27
N ALA A 526 27.39 -11.50 -25.98
CA ALA A 526 27.89 -12.37 -24.93
C ALA A 526 29.15 -13.10 -25.44
N ILE A 527 30.01 -13.53 -24.53
CA ILE A 527 31.16 -14.39 -24.81
C ILE A 527 31.09 -15.54 -23.80
N GLU A 528 31.33 -16.76 -24.27
CA GLU A 528 31.37 -17.96 -23.44
C GLU A 528 32.71 -18.05 -22.69
N ASP A 529 32.66 -18.42 -21.41
CA ASP A 529 33.84 -18.82 -20.67
C ASP A 529 34.33 -20.19 -21.17
N ASN A 530 35.66 -20.36 -21.28
CA ASN A 530 36.26 -21.68 -21.33
C ASN A 530 37.64 -21.63 -20.66
N GLU A 531 37.81 -22.37 -19.57
CA GLU A 531 39.04 -22.37 -18.80
C GLU A 531 40.14 -23.20 -19.46
N THR A 532 41.39 -22.77 -19.34
CA THR A 532 42.51 -23.72 -19.31
C THR A 532 43.62 -23.19 -18.40
N THR A 533 44.04 -24.01 -17.45
CA THR A 533 44.88 -23.59 -16.32
C THR A 533 46.37 -23.58 -16.64
N LEU A 534 47.07 -22.53 -16.20
CA LEU A 534 48.53 -22.48 -16.11
C LEU A 534 48.93 -21.60 -14.93
N SER A 535 49.67 -22.17 -13.99
CA SER A 535 49.92 -21.59 -12.66
C SER A 535 51.18 -20.71 -12.62
N VAL A 536 51.09 -19.59 -11.88
CA VAL A 536 52.19 -18.63 -11.67
C VAL A 536 52.61 -18.66 -10.19
N PRO A 537 53.92 -18.70 -9.86
CA PRO A 537 54.38 -18.99 -8.50
C PRO A 537 54.18 -17.84 -7.48
N ILE A 538 54.00 -18.25 -6.23
CA ILE A 538 53.42 -17.47 -5.12
C ILE A 538 54.29 -16.29 -4.63
N HIS A 539 55.59 -16.23 -4.95
CA HIS A 539 56.53 -15.28 -4.33
C HIS A 539 56.28 -13.79 -4.71
N LEU A 540 55.68 -13.49 -5.88
CA LEU A 540 55.54 -12.11 -6.37
C LEU A 540 54.33 -11.35 -5.84
N GLN A 541 53.38 -12.00 -5.15
CA GLN A 541 52.15 -11.34 -4.69
C GLN A 541 52.34 -10.55 -3.39
N THR A 542 53.12 -11.07 -2.44
CA THR A 542 53.35 -10.45 -1.12
C THR A 542 54.10 -9.12 -1.22
N GLU A 543 55.10 -9.04 -2.08
CA GLU A 543 55.92 -7.83 -2.29
C GLU A 543 55.09 -6.68 -2.90
N ILE A 544 54.15 -7.01 -3.79
CA ILE A 544 53.18 -6.05 -4.36
C ILE A 544 52.16 -5.58 -3.31
N GLU A 545 51.74 -6.44 -2.37
CA GLU A 545 50.88 -6.02 -1.26
C GLU A 545 51.61 -5.11 -0.26
N GLU A 546 52.87 -5.40 0.09
CA GLU A 546 53.62 -4.53 1.01
C GLU A 546 53.87 -3.14 0.43
N LEU A 547 54.21 -3.03 -0.87
CA LEU A 547 54.36 -1.74 -1.56
C LEU A 547 53.05 -0.93 -1.56
N LYS A 548 51.92 -1.55 -1.96
CA LYS A 548 50.59 -0.89 -1.91
C LYS A 548 50.19 -0.48 -0.49
N LYS A 549 50.62 -1.22 0.52
CA LYS A 549 50.38 -0.93 1.94
C LYS A 549 51.25 0.22 2.45
N GLN A 550 52.46 0.41 1.91
CA GLN A 550 53.28 1.60 2.17
C GLN A 550 52.67 2.86 1.53
N GLU A 551 52.35 2.84 0.23
CA GLU A 551 51.70 3.96 -0.47
C GLU A 551 50.42 4.42 0.23
N ARG A 552 49.55 3.48 0.62
CA ARG A 552 48.30 3.77 1.31
C ARG A 552 48.52 4.40 2.70
N ASN A 553 49.59 4.05 3.40
CA ASN A 553 49.94 4.65 4.69
C ASN A 553 50.52 6.07 4.54
N GLU A 554 51.25 6.35 3.46
CA GLU A 554 51.74 7.70 3.15
C GLU A 554 50.58 8.63 2.74
N ALA A 555 49.66 8.15 1.91
CA ALA A 555 48.44 8.88 1.53
C ALA A 555 47.53 9.22 2.73
N VAL A 556 47.45 8.32 3.72
CA VAL A 556 46.74 8.60 4.98
C VAL A 556 47.45 9.66 5.82
N LYS A 557 48.79 9.64 5.92
CA LYS A 557 49.56 10.67 6.63
C LYS A 557 49.43 12.06 5.99
N THR A 558 49.53 12.17 4.67
CA THR A 558 49.40 13.46 3.97
C THR A 558 47.98 14.03 4.11
N THR A 559 46.96 13.18 3.99
CA THR A 559 45.55 13.57 4.21
C THR A 559 45.31 14.03 5.66
N ALA A 560 45.81 13.29 6.65
CA ALA A 560 45.68 13.65 8.07
C ALA A 560 46.38 14.98 8.39
N ASN A 561 47.59 15.21 7.88
CA ASN A 561 48.31 16.47 8.07
C ASN A 561 47.56 17.66 7.43
N LYS A 562 46.91 17.46 6.27
CA LYS A 562 46.09 18.48 5.61
C LYS A 562 44.86 18.86 6.45
N ILE A 563 44.17 17.87 7.01
CA ILE A 563 43.03 18.10 7.92
C ILE A 563 43.48 18.87 9.17
N VAL A 564 44.65 18.54 9.74
CA VAL A 564 45.20 19.25 10.91
C VAL A 564 45.54 20.71 10.60
N THR A 565 46.06 21.04 9.41
CA THR A 565 46.30 22.44 9.02
C THR A 565 45.02 23.20 8.70
N GLU A 566 44.04 22.59 8.04
CA GLU A 566 42.72 23.21 7.79
C GLU A 566 41.98 23.49 9.11
N VAL A 567 41.98 22.55 10.07
CA VAL A 567 41.43 22.75 11.42
C VAL A 567 42.17 23.85 12.18
N LYS A 568 43.51 23.91 12.10
CA LYS A 568 44.29 25.00 12.74
C LYS A 568 43.90 26.36 12.16
N HIS A 569 43.81 26.48 10.84
CA HIS A 569 43.41 27.72 10.17
C HIS A 569 41.98 28.13 10.52
N PHE A 570 41.06 27.17 10.65
CA PHE A 570 39.70 27.43 11.14
C PHE A 570 39.71 28.01 12.56
N PHE A 571 40.44 27.40 13.51
CA PHE A 571 40.57 27.92 14.87
C PHE A 571 41.21 29.32 14.95
N GLU A 572 42.25 29.59 14.14
CA GLU A 572 42.87 30.92 14.07
C GLU A 572 41.89 31.97 13.49
N SER A 573 41.10 31.60 12.46
CA SER A 573 40.06 32.48 11.90
C SER A 573 38.91 32.76 12.88
N ALA A 574 38.47 31.74 13.64
CA ALA A 574 37.43 31.87 14.65
C ALA A 574 37.89 32.72 15.84
N PHE A 575 39.18 32.63 16.22
CA PHE A 575 39.77 33.45 17.26
C PHE A 575 39.86 34.93 16.85
N GLU A 576 40.30 35.24 15.63
CA GLU A 576 40.28 36.62 15.11
C GLU A 576 38.86 37.16 14.90
N PHE A 577 37.88 36.32 14.56
CA PHE A 577 36.47 36.71 14.51
C PHE A 577 35.92 37.07 15.90
N ALA A 578 36.19 36.25 16.91
CA ALA A 578 35.82 36.53 18.30
C ALA A 578 36.52 37.80 18.84
N LYS A 579 37.78 38.02 18.45
CA LYS A 579 38.56 39.24 18.75
C LYS A 579 37.98 40.48 18.06
N LYS A 580 37.50 40.38 16.82
CA LYS A 580 36.74 41.46 16.14
C LYS A 580 35.40 41.75 16.82
N GLN A 581 34.61 40.74 17.17
CA GLN A 581 33.34 40.96 17.88
C GLN A 581 33.55 41.59 19.26
N THR A 582 34.53 41.14 20.03
CA THR A 582 34.84 41.72 21.35
C THR A 582 35.39 43.13 21.26
N ALA A 583 36.21 43.46 20.25
CA ALA A 583 36.62 44.84 19.97
C ALA A 583 35.41 45.75 19.65
N ALA A 584 34.53 45.33 18.73
CA ALA A 584 33.33 46.09 18.37
C ALA A 584 32.35 46.26 19.55
N PHE A 585 32.28 45.28 20.47
CA PHE A 585 31.51 45.37 21.70
C PHE A 585 32.12 46.33 22.74
N ILE A 586 33.45 46.48 22.75
CA ILE A 586 34.15 47.44 23.61
C ILE A 586 33.98 48.88 23.08
N GLU A 587 34.06 49.10 21.77
CA GLU A 587 33.84 50.44 21.18
C GLU A 587 32.39 50.92 21.37
N LYS A 588 31.40 50.04 21.18
CA LYS A 588 29.98 50.35 21.45
C LYS A 588 29.67 50.68 22.91
N ARG A 589 30.62 50.52 23.84
CA ARG A 589 30.43 50.83 25.27
C ARG A 589 31.07 52.15 25.72
N LYS A 590 31.54 52.99 24.79
CA LYS A 590 32.16 54.30 25.07
C LYS A 590 31.22 55.52 24.95
N VAL A 591 29.95 55.31 24.60
CA VAL A 591 28.93 56.38 24.52
C VAL A 591 27.69 55.97 25.32
N ASN A 592 27.74 56.22 26.63
CA ASN A 592 26.66 56.81 27.44
C ASN A 592 27.18 57.04 28.87
N SER A 593 26.67 58.08 29.53
CA SER A 593 27.24 58.71 30.73
C SER A 593 26.65 58.24 32.06
N MET A 594 27.27 58.74 33.15
CA MET A 594 26.91 58.67 34.58
C MET A 594 25.52 58.11 34.96
N ASP A 595 25.53 57.15 35.89
CA ASP A 595 24.81 57.28 37.16
C ASP A 595 25.59 56.54 38.28
N GLU A 596 25.25 56.75 39.55
CA GLU A 596 26.10 56.44 40.72
C GLU A 596 25.87 55.05 41.39
N ASN A 597 26.74 54.75 42.36
CA ASN A 597 26.55 53.77 43.45
C ASN A 597 26.28 52.29 43.09
N ARG A 598 27.33 51.57 42.65
CA ARG A 598 27.46 50.11 42.92
C ARG A 598 28.87 49.71 43.37
N ALA A 599 28.95 48.98 44.49
CA ALA A 599 30.21 48.59 45.13
C ALA A 599 31.06 47.65 44.26
N HIS A 600 32.34 48.00 44.07
CA HIS A 600 33.25 47.28 43.19
C HIS A 600 33.97 46.12 43.92
N ILE A 601 33.41 44.91 43.85
CA ILE A 601 34.09 43.68 44.30
C ILE A 601 35.03 43.20 43.19
N ILE A 602 36.24 43.76 43.12
CA ILE A 602 37.30 43.29 42.20
C ILE A 602 38.10 42.17 42.89
N PRO A 603 38.05 40.91 42.40
CA PRO A 603 38.81 39.82 43.00
C PRO A 603 40.33 39.99 42.78
N ARG A 604 41.13 39.80 43.84
CA ARG A 604 42.60 39.93 43.75
C ARG A 604 43.22 38.75 42.99
N PHE A 605 43.29 38.85 41.66
CA PHE A 605 43.79 37.82 40.73
C PHE A 605 45.16 37.21 41.10
N SER A 606 46.04 37.95 41.78
CA SER A 606 47.32 37.43 42.27
C SER A 606 47.18 36.22 43.21
N LYS A 607 46.20 36.24 44.13
CA LYS A 607 45.91 35.11 45.03
C LYS A 607 45.26 33.92 44.31
N ILE A 608 44.51 34.18 43.24
CA ILE A 608 43.86 33.12 42.44
C ILE A 608 44.94 32.34 41.68
N LYS A 609 45.90 33.03 41.03
CA LYS A 609 46.99 32.40 40.26
C LYS A 609 47.87 31.48 41.12
N THR A 610 48.19 31.89 42.36
CA THR A 610 49.00 31.08 43.30
C THR A 610 48.25 29.90 43.92
N THR A 611 46.91 29.91 43.88
CA THR A 611 46.07 28.81 44.40
C THR A 611 45.80 27.80 43.30
N TYR A 612 45.45 28.25 42.09
CA TYR A 612 45.23 27.40 40.92
C TYR A 612 46.45 26.56 40.54
N SER A 613 47.67 27.10 40.66
CA SER A 613 48.90 26.35 40.37
C SER A 613 49.04 25.09 41.25
N ARG A 614 48.61 25.15 42.51
CA ARG A 614 48.72 24.08 43.53
C ARG A 614 47.69 22.94 43.38
N PHE A 615 46.66 23.10 42.55
CA PHE A 615 45.61 22.07 42.39
C PHE A 615 46.07 20.88 41.54
N SER A 616 45.62 19.68 41.90
CA SER A 616 45.80 18.47 41.08
C SER A 616 45.00 18.54 39.77
N LEU A 617 45.34 17.67 38.80
CA LEU A 617 44.73 17.67 37.46
C LEU A 617 43.20 17.49 37.50
N LYS A 618 42.70 16.62 38.40
CA LYS A 618 41.25 16.43 38.64
C LYS A 618 40.60 17.67 39.27
N GLN A 619 41.25 18.29 40.26
CA GLN A 619 40.75 19.53 40.90
C GLN A 619 40.71 20.72 39.94
N LYS A 620 41.66 20.82 38.99
CA LYS A 620 41.66 21.83 37.93
C LYS A 620 40.45 21.67 36.99
N LEU A 621 40.12 20.44 36.60
CA LEU A 621 38.90 20.14 35.83
C LEU A 621 37.62 20.57 36.58
N TYR A 622 37.48 20.20 37.86
CA TYR A 622 36.31 20.63 38.65
C TYR A 622 36.24 22.17 38.83
N ALA A 623 37.37 22.84 39.05
CA ALA A 623 37.41 24.30 39.16
C ALA A 623 37.00 25.00 37.85
N VAL A 624 37.43 24.50 36.69
CA VAL A 624 36.99 25.00 35.38
C VAL A 624 35.50 24.72 35.14
N GLY A 625 35.00 23.54 35.51
CA GLY A 625 33.58 23.20 35.41
C GLY A 625 32.69 24.12 36.25
N ILE A 626 33.07 24.38 37.50
CA ILE A 626 32.35 25.32 38.38
C ILE A 626 32.39 26.75 37.82
N LEU A 627 33.54 27.21 37.31
CA LEU A 627 33.65 28.53 36.70
C LEU A 627 32.76 28.66 35.45
N ALA A 628 32.76 27.64 34.58
CA ALA A 628 31.90 27.59 33.41
C ALA A 628 30.41 27.60 33.80
N PHE A 629 30.01 26.86 34.84
CA PHE A 629 28.64 26.87 35.36
C PHE A 629 28.22 28.26 35.85
N ILE A 630 29.10 28.95 36.59
CA ILE A 630 28.88 30.33 37.07
C ILE A 630 28.71 31.35 35.93
N PHE A 631 29.34 31.16 34.77
CA PHE A 631 29.17 32.05 33.62
C PHE A 631 28.01 31.65 32.68
N ILE A 632 27.76 30.35 32.48
CA ILE A 632 26.75 29.85 31.54
C ILE A 632 25.33 29.96 32.12
N VAL A 633 25.15 29.63 33.41
CA VAL A 633 23.81 29.60 34.03
C VAL A 633 23.14 30.99 34.05
N PRO A 634 23.82 32.10 34.41
CA PRO A 634 23.20 33.43 34.33
C PRO A 634 22.80 33.85 32.91
N ILE A 635 23.54 33.43 31.88
CA ILE A 635 23.20 33.71 30.47
C ILE A 635 21.94 32.95 30.05
N PHE A 636 21.80 31.69 30.51
CA PHE A 636 20.59 30.89 30.29
C PHE A 636 19.38 31.44 31.06
N ILE A 637 19.56 31.87 32.31
CA ILE A 637 18.52 32.48 33.13
C ILE A 637 18.06 33.82 32.54
N ALA A 638 18.99 34.67 32.05
CA ALA A 638 18.63 35.92 31.37
C ALA A 638 17.77 35.65 30.13
N ARG A 639 18.20 34.73 29.26
CA ARG A 639 17.41 34.29 28.08
C ARG A 639 16.06 33.65 28.41
N TYR A 640 15.86 33.16 29.63
CA TYR A 640 14.59 32.61 30.10
C TYR A 640 13.67 33.67 30.73
N LEU A 641 14.24 34.77 31.25
CA LEU A 641 13.52 35.89 31.86
C LEU A 641 13.11 36.97 30.85
N ASP A 642 13.85 37.13 29.74
CA ASP A 642 13.54 38.06 28.64
C ASP A 642 12.39 37.56 27.73
N LYS A 643 11.27 37.13 28.33
CA LYS A 643 9.97 37.14 27.66
C LYS A 643 9.36 38.53 27.83
N PRO A 644 8.92 39.21 26.75
CA PRO A 644 8.26 40.51 26.89
C PRO A 644 6.98 40.35 27.70
N LYS A 645 6.87 41.09 28.81
CA LYS A 645 5.61 41.19 29.55
C LYS A 645 4.60 41.94 28.69
N GLN A 646 3.45 41.32 28.43
CA GLN A 646 2.30 42.04 27.87
C GLN A 646 1.92 43.17 28.83
N ALA A 647 1.74 44.38 28.29
CA ALA A 647 1.27 45.51 29.07
C ALA A 647 -0.26 45.42 29.20
N THR A 648 -0.75 45.34 30.44
CA THR A 648 -2.18 45.50 30.71
C THR A 648 -2.57 46.97 30.51
N ILE A 649 -3.26 47.27 29.42
CA ILE A 649 -3.90 48.57 29.19
C ILE A 649 -5.42 48.35 29.32
N ASN A 650 -6.02 48.95 30.34
CA ASN A 650 -7.46 49.12 30.42
C ASN A 650 -7.82 50.44 29.73
N GLU A 651 -8.26 50.37 28.48
CA GLU A 651 -8.97 51.48 27.83
C GLU A 651 -10.35 50.99 27.36
N LEU A 652 -11.37 51.83 27.56
CA LEU A 652 -12.73 51.50 27.17
C LEU A 652 -13.00 51.89 25.72
N GLN A 653 -13.64 50.96 24.99
CA GLN A 653 -14.47 51.21 23.80
C GLN A 653 -13.86 52.02 22.65
N ALA A 654 -13.31 51.29 21.69
CA ALA A 654 -13.61 51.55 20.28
C ALA A 654 -14.14 50.25 19.65
N ILE A 655 -15.30 50.31 18.99
CA ILE A 655 -15.83 49.18 18.21
C ILE A 655 -15.11 49.18 16.85
N PRO A 656 -14.43 48.09 16.44
CA PRO A 656 -13.81 48.01 15.12
C PRO A 656 -14.87 47.79 14.01
N THR A 657 -15.57 48.86 13.63
CA THR A 657 -16.41 48.84 12.43
C THR A 657 -15.52 48.79 11.18
N ALA A 658 -15.85 47.88 10.26
CA ALA A 658 -15.27 47.72 8.92
C ALA A 658 -13.83 47.15 8.80
N GLN A 659 -13.72 45.81 8.88
CA GLN A 659 -12.81 45.02 8.03
C GLN A 659 -13.53 43.85 7.32
N THR A 660 -14.87 43.79 7.37
CA THR A 660 -15.68 42.63 6.94
C THR A 660 -16.11 42.62 5.47
N THR A 661 -15.77 43.64 4.68
CA THR A 661 -16.21 43.79 3.29
C THR A 661 -15.48 42.92 2.25
N PRO A 662 -14.14 42.74 2.22
CA PRO A 662 -13.50 42.05 1.10
C PRO A 662 -13.82 40.55 1.04
N LEU A 663 -13.75 39.85 2.19
CA LEU A 663 -14.02 38.40 2.22
C LEU A 663 -15.51 38.04 2.04
N SER A 664 -16.44 38.95 2.26
CA SER A 664 -17.88 38.68 2.08
C SER A 664 -18.35 38.79 0.62
N GLU A 665 -17.52 39.38 -0.25
CA GLU A 665 -17.74 39.43 -1.71
C GLU A 665 -16.98 38.32 -2.48
N GLU A 666 -16.34 37.39 -1.76
CA GLU A 666 -15.57 36.29 -2.34
C GLU A 666 -16.42 35.18 -2.98
N LYS A 667 -15.89 34.60 -4.07
CA LYS A 667 -16.53 33.51 -4.81
C LYS A 667 -16.71 32.28 -3.92
N ASN A 668 -17.96 31.83 -3.78
CA ASN A 668 -18.37 30.64 -3.02
C ASN A 668 -17.95 30.65 -1.54
N MET A 669 -17.87 31.83 -0.92
CA MET A 669 -17.56 31.97 0.50
C MET A 669 -18.73 31.56 1.42
N LYS A 670 -18.41 30.73 2.42
CA LYS A 670 -19.26 30.38 3.56
C LYS A 670 -18.68 31.02 4.81
N ALA A 671 -19.33 32.07 5.31
CA ALA A 671 -18.99 32.69 6.59
C ALA A 671 -19.54 31.87 7.77
N SER A 672 -18.86 31.95 8.92
CA SER A 672 -19.32 31.37 10.20
C SER A 672 -19.58 29.86 10.16
N THR A 673 -18.63 29.10 9.60
CA THR A 673 -18.64 27.63 9.65
C THR A 673 -18.64 27.16 11.11
N GLU A 674 -19.56 26.25 11.47
CA GLU A 674 -19.65 25.67 12.82
C GLU A 674 -18.31 25.01 13.24
N LYS A 675 -17.80 25.42 14.41
CA LYS A 675 -16.58 24.92 15.04
C LYS A 675 -16.92 23.97 16.17
N GLN A 676 -16.24 22.83 16.21
CA GLN A 676 -16.20 21.94 17.37
C GLN A 676 -14.76 21.80 17.86
N THR A 677 -14.47 22.23 19.09
CA THR A 677 -13.19 21.90 19.75
C THR A 677 -13.23 20.44 20.18
N LEU A 678 -12.38 19.61 19.60
CA LEU A 678 -12.33 18.17 19.86
C LEU A 678 -11.40 17.80 21.01
N LEU A 679 -10.26 18.51 21.12
CA LEU A 679 -9.27 18.25 22.17
C LEU A 679 -8.55 19.55 22.58
N PRO A 680 -8.96 20.22 23.67
CA PRO A 680 -8.30 21.42 24.18
C PRO A 680 -6.98 21.04 24.89
N ARG A 681 -5.88 20.98 24.14
CA ARG A 681 -4.59 20.49 24.62
C ARG A 681 -3.42 21.17 23.87
N THR A 682 -2.52 21.80 24.62
CA THR A 682 -1.50 22.73 24.09
C THR A 682 -0.11 22.13 23.89
N ASP A 683 0.05 20.80 24.05
CA ASP A 683 1.30 20.06 23.85
C ASP A 683 1.33 19.24 22.54
N LEU A 684 0.34 19.46 21.66
CA LEU A 684 0.27 18.86 20.32
C LEU A 684 1.42 19.40 19.44
N THR A 685 2.10 18.52 18.71
CA THR A 685 3.33 18.88 17.97
C THR A 685 3.41 18.42 16.52
N VAL A 686 2.51 17.54 16.07
CA VAL A 686 2.38 17.18 14.65
C VAL A 686 0.91 17.32 14.27
N GLY A 687 0.68 17.56 12.97
CA GLY A 687 -0.66 17.64 12.41
C GLY A 687 -1.50 16.37 12.61
N THR A 688 -2.80 16.57 12.46
CA THR A 688 -3.79 15.50 12.61
C THR A 688 -3.77 14.56 11.41
N ILE A 689 -4.16 13.31 11.63
CA ILE A 689 -4.15 12.23 10.63
C ILE A 689 -5.47 11.47 10.71
N ILE A 690 -6.11 11.26 9.56
CA ILE A 690 -7.26 10.36 9.46
C ILE A 690 -6.73 8.94 9.25
N SER A 691 -7.14 8.02 10.12
CA SER A 691 -6.82 6.59 10.00
C SER A 691 -8.09 5.77 9.83
N ASN A 692 -7.95 4.50 9.46
CA ASN A 692 -9.06 3.56 9.27
C ASN A 692 -9.87 3.25 10.55
N VAL A 693 -9.40 3.67 11.73
CA VAL A 693 -10.09 3.51 13.02
C VAL A 693 -10.68 4.83 13.55
N GLY A 694 -10.21 5.97 13.02
CA GLY A 694 -10.59 7.30 13.49
C GLY A 694 -9.47 8.33 13.37
N VAL A 695 -9.65 9.48 14.01
CA VAL A 695 -8.73 10.62 13.99
C VAL A 695 -7.57 10.39 14.95
N ALA A 696 -6.34 10.53 14.46
CA ALA A 696 -5.11 10.46 15.24
C ALA A 696 -4.42 11.83 15.33
N THR A 697 -3.92 12.19 16.50
CA THR A 697 -3.13 13.40 16.74
C THR A 697 -1.97 13.10 17.70
N PHE A 698 -1.00 14.01 17.85
CA PHE A 698 0.32 13.68 18.40
C PHE A 698 0.85 14.74 19.35
N THR A 699 1.38 14.30 20.49
CA THR A 699 2.28 15.10 21.32
C THR A 699 3.73 14.72 21.01
N LYS A 700 4.69 15.35 21.70
CA LYS A 700 6.11 14.97 21.64
C LYS A 700 6.36 13.49 21.94
N ASN A 701 5.59 12.88 22.85
CA ASN A 701 5.91 11.57 23.43
C ASN A 701 4.75 10.56 23.34
N SER A 702 3.64 10.90 22.69
CA SER A 702 2.45 10.03 22.63
C SER A 702 1.63 10.24 21.36
N VAL A 703 0.94 9.17 20.95
CA VAL A 703 -0.11 9.21 19.92
C VAL A 703 -1.46 9.17 20.60
N LEU A 704 -2.39 10.03 20.17
CA LEU A 704 -3.77 10.05 20.65
C LEU A 704 -4.69 9.62 19.52
N ILE A 705 -5.51 8.59 19.72
CA ILE A 705 -6.54 8.14 18.76
C ILE A 705 -7.93 8.41 19.35
N SER A 706 -8.82 9.03 18.56
CA SER A 706 -10.25 9.10 18.86
C SER A 706 -10.89 7.71 18.73
N ASP A 707 -11.63 7.26 19.75
CA ASP A 707 -12.55 6.15 19.58
C ASP A 707 -13.87 6.57 18.88
N GLY A 708 -14.75 5.61 18.63
CA GLY A 708 -16.05 5.86 17.97
C GLY A 708 -17.03 6.75 18.75
N ASN A 709 -16.69 7.19 19.98
CA ASN A 709 -17.44 8.18 20.75
C ASN A 709 -16.70 9.55 20.78
N ALA A 710 -15.75 9.76 19.86
CA ALA A 710 -14.86 10.91 19.78
C ALA A 710 -13.96 11.13 21.03
N GLN A 711 -13.74 10.11 21.88
CA GLN A 711 -12.83 10.22 23.02
C GLN A 711 -11.41 9.84 22.64
N PHE A 712 -10.46 10.75 22.83
CA PHE A 712 -9.05 10.52 22.54
C PHE A 712 -8.35 9.70 23.63
N LYS A 713 -7.74 8.57 23.24
CA LYS A 713 -6.96 7.68 24.11
C LYS A 713 -5.48 7.82 23.80
N GLU A 714 -4.69 8.07 24.84
CA GLU A 714 -3.27 8.39 24.74
C GLU A 714 -2.39 7.14 24.87
N HIS A 715 -1.56 6.91 23.86
CA HIS A 715 -0.62 5.79 23.75
C HIS A 715 0.82 6.34 23.77
N PRO A 716 1.55 6.21 24.89
CA PRO A 716 2.92 6.72 24.99
C PRO A 716 3.89 5.92 24.14
N LEU A 717 4.89 6.60 23.58
CA LEU A 717 5.94 5.98 22.79
C LEU A 717 6.81 5.03 23.63
N PRO A 718 7.39 3.98 23.02
CA PRO A 718 8.37 3.12 23.69
C PRO A 718 9.59 3.91 24.21
N GLU A 719 10.20 3.43 25.29
CA GLU A 719 11.40 4.05 25.86
C GLU A 719 12.54 4.16 24.82
N ASN A 720 13.25 5.29 24.85
CA ASN A 720 14.44 5.58 24.02
C ASN A 720 14.17 5.77 22.50
N GLN A 721 12.94 6.06 22.06
CA GLN A 721 12.65 6.34 20.65
C GLN A 721 12.93 7.79 20.20
N GLY A 722 12.92 8.74 21.14
CA GLY A 722 13.00 10.17 20.86
C GLY A 722 11.63 10.85 20.93
N SER A 723 11.57 12.09 20.47
CA SER A 723 10.34 12.88 20.37
C SER A 723 9.76 12.77 18.95
N ILE A 724 8.43 12.74 18.81
CA ILE A 724 7.73 12.80 17.52
C ILE A 724 8.04 14.14 16.83
N VAL A 725 8.48 14.08 15.56
CA VAL A 725 8.74 15.25 14.72
C VAL A 725 7.79 15.32 13.53
N ASN A 726 7.42 14.17 12.95
CA ASN A 726 6.45 14.11 11.85
C ASN A 726 5.76 12.73 11.79
N ALA A 727 4.60 12.65 11.14
CA ALA A 727 3.81 11.42 11.01
C ALA A 727 3.08 11.35 9.66
N ALA A 728 2.84 10.15 9.14
CA ALA A 728 2.02 9.89 7.95
C ALA A 728 1.30 8.53 8.05
N PHE A 729 0.08 8.41 7.53
CA PHE A 729 -0.67 7.15 7.52
C PHE A 729 -0.52 6.41 6.20
N MET A 730 -0.11 5.14 6.28
CA MET A 730 0.01 4.21 5.15
C MET A 730 -1.25 3.34 5.08
N ASN A 731 -2.17 3.68 4.19
CA ASN A 731 -3.46 3.01 4.01
C ASN A 731 -3.30 1.49 3.81
N ASP A 732 -2.42 1.08 2.89
CA ASP A 732 -2.16 -0.31 2.47
C ASP A 732 -1.88 -1.28 3.63
N LEU A 733 -1.21 -0.79 4.68
CA LEU A 733 -0.86 -1.59 5.86
C LEU A 733 -1.66 -1.19 7.11
N SER A 734 -2.49 -0.14 7.01
CA SER A 734 -3.15 0.51 8.15
C SER A 734 -2.19 0.83 9.30
N LEU A 735 -1.08 1.50 8.97
CA LEU A 735 -0.02 1.89 9.92
C LEU A 735 0.21 3.40 9.87
N ILE A 736 0.27 4.04 11.03
CA ILE A 736 0.82 5.40 11.17
C ILE A 736 2.33 5.26 11.31
N LEU A 737 3.07 5.77 10.33
CA LEU A 737 4.52 5.91 10.37
C LEU A 737 4.89 7.21 11.07
N ILE A 738 5.77 7.14 12.06
CA ILE A 738 6.14 8.24 12.94
C ILE A 738 7.65 8.42 12.88
N MET A 739 8.11 9.59 12.44
CA MET A 739 9.52 9.97 12.41
C MET A 739 9.89 10.74 13.68
N THR A 740 10.99 10.35 14.33
CA THR A 740 11.46 10.99 15.57
C THR A 740 12.71 11.85 15.38
N ASP A 741 12.97 12.73 16.34
CA ASP A 741 14.17 13.57 16.43
C ASP A 741 15.52 12.80 16.41
N GLN A 742 15.48 11.48 16.66
CA GLN A 742 16.63 10.57 16.59
C GLN A 742 16.87 9.97 15.19
N ASN A 743 16.25 10.50 14.13
CA ASN A 743 16.27 9.94 12.77
C ASN A 743 15.78 8.47 12.70
N LYS A 744 14.82 8.09 13.57
CA LYS A 744 14.15 6.78 13.53
C LYS A 744 12.77 6.90 12.90
N VAL A 745 12.26 5.79 12.37
CA VAL A 745 10.84 5.62 12.06
C VAL A 745 10.29 4.45 12.89
N ILE A 746 9.22 4.71 13.64
CA ILE A 746 8.41 3.68 14.28
C ILE A 746 7.05 3.63 13.58
N SER A 747 6.40 2.46 13.58
CA SER A 747 5.03 2.31 13.11
C SER A 747 4.11 2.07 14.29
N PHE A 748 2.96 2.72 14.28
CA PHE A 748 1.88 2.52 15.24
C PHE A 748 0.66 2.01 14.49
N SER A 749 0.06 0.92 14.98
CA SER A 749 -1.12 0.30 14.39
C SER A 749 -2.38 0.79 15.11
N PRO A 750 -3.27 1.57 14.47
CA PRO A 750 -4.54 2.02 15.07
C PRO A 750 -5.45 0.86 15.48
N ILE A 751 -5.39 -0.25 14.73
CA ILE A 751 -6.20 -1.45 14.97
C ILE A 751 -5.72 -2.22 16.22
N SER A 752 -4.40 -2.41 16.36
CA SER A 752 -3.84 -3.28 17.42
C SER A 752 -3.24 -2.51 18.60
N LEU A 753 -3.20 -1.18 18.52
CA LEU A 753 -2.69 -0.24 19.53
C LEU A 753 -1.24 -0.54 19.96
N LYS A 754 -0.44 -1.07 19.04
CA LYS A 754 0.96 -1.46 19.23
C LYS A 754 1.91 -0.62 18.38
N PHE A 755 3.06 -0.33 18.96
CA PHE A 755 4.22 0.19 18.25
C PHE A 755 5.12 -0.95 17.76
N ALA A 756 5.79 -0.74 16.62
CA ALA A 756 6.88 -1.57 16.12
C ALA A 756 7.99 -0.67 15.55
N ASP A 757 9.25 -1.11 15.72
CA ASP A 757 10.40 -0.44 15.10
C ASP A 757 10.41 -0.71 13.59
N ASN A 758 10.87 0.28 12.80
CA ASN A 758 11.15 0.08 11.38
C ASN A 758 12.62 0.43 11.14
N ASN A 759 13.39 -0.54 10.67
CA ASN A 759 14.74 -0.28 10.20
C ASN A 759 14.67 0.63 8.95
N ILE A 760 15.40 1.74 8.95
CA ILE A 760 15.49 2.69 7.84
C ILE A 760 16.76 3.53 7.97
N ASN A 761 17.43 3.76 6.85
CA ASN A 761 18.63 4.60 6.77
C ASN A 761 18.26 6.04 6.38
N LEU A 762 17.69 6.80 7.32
CA LEU A 762 17.31 8.20 7.07
C LEU A 762 18.55 9.08 6.85
N SER A 763 18.53 9.82 5.75
CA SER A 763 19.47 10.90 5.45
C SER A 763 18.90 12.26 5.87
N GLY A 764 19.77 13.26 6.05
CA GLY A 764 19.37 14.59 6.52
C GLY A 764 19.07 14.63 8.02
N LYS A 765 18.37 15.69 8.46
CA LYS A 765 17.87 15.83 9.83
C LYS A 765 16.36 15.60 9.84
N ALA A 766 15.82 14.79 10.75
CA ALA A 766 14.37 14.65 10.92
C ALA A 766 13.69 16.01 11.18
N GLN A 767 14.32 16.88 11.96
CA GLN A 767 13.83 18.23 12.24
C GLN A 767 13.81 19.10 10.98
N GLY A 768 12.61 19.41 10.46
CA GLY A 768 12.41 20.17 9.22
C GLY A 768 12.36 19.30 7.95
N SER A 769 12.31 17.98 8.09
CA SER A 769 12.00 17.05 7.00
C SER A 769 10.52 16.68 7.01
N PHE A 770 9.89 16.61 5.83
CA PHE A 770 8.50 16.16 5.67
C PHE A 770 8.45 14.69 5.30
N ILE A 771 7.43 13.97 5.78
CA ILE A 771 7.15 12.59 5.36
C ILE A 771 5.75 12.44 4.80
N GLY A 772 5.58 11.47 3.91
CA GLY A 772 4.29 11.08 3.33
C GLY A 772 4.38 9.67 2.75
N THR A 773 3.25 9.06 2.39
CA THR A 773 3.22 7.70 1.85
C THR A 773 2.36 7.63 0.60
N TYR A 774 2.73 6.74 -0.32
CA TYR A 774 1.87 6.36 -1.44
C TYR A 774 2.15 4.91 -1.78
N LEU A 775 1.08 4.11 -1.76
CA LEU A 775 1.17 2.65 -1.64
C LEU A 775 2.06 2.27 -0.42
N THR A 776 2.73 1.12 -0.48
CA THR A 776 3.70 0.67 0.53
C THR A 776 5.04 1.45 0.56
N TYR A 777 5.17 2.57 -0.16
CA TYR A 777 6.38 3.42 -0.14
C TYR A 777 6.29 4.56 0.87
N LEU A 778 7.38 4.78 1.60
CA LEU A 778 7.58 5.99 2.41
C LEU A 778 8.39 7.01 1.60
N TYR A 779 7.93 8.26 1.60
CA TYR A 779 8.60 9.41 0.99
C TYR A 779 9.10 10.33 2.10
N VAL A 780 10.34 10.81 1.97
CA VAL A 780 10.98 11.74 2.91
C VAL A 780 11.59 12.88 2.10
N LEU A 781 11.16 14.11 2.38
CA LEU A 781 11.72 15.32 1.83
C LEU A 781 12.90 15.76 2.71
N ASP A 782 14.11 15.72 2.14
CA ASP A 782 15.34 16.18 2.77
C ASP A 782 15.65 17.61 2.27
N SER A 783 15.32 18.58 3.13
CA SER A 783 15.46 20.02 2.85
C SER A 783 16.92 20.48 2.79
N ASP A 784 17.85 19.78 3.48
CA ASP A 784 19.29 20.08 3.40
C ASP A 784 19.87 19.57 2.07
N ALA A 785 19.34 18.46 1.54
CA ALA A 785 19.81 17.82 0.30
C ALA A 785 19.05 18.25 -0.97
N ASN A 786 18.00 19.06 -0.86
CA ASN A 786 17.08 19.43 -1.96
C ASN A 786 16.56 18.21 -2.74
N GLN A 787 16.19 17.13 -2.03
CA GLN A 787 15.81 15.86 -2.65
C GLN A 787 14.66 15.18 -1.90
N ILE A 788 13.79 14.49 -2.64
CA ILE A 788 12.74 13.63 -2.07
C ILE A 788 13.18 12.18 -2.23
N TYR A 789 13.47 11.52 -1.13
CA TYR A 789 13.86 10.11 -1.11
C TYR A 789 12.63 9.23 -0.95
N ARG A 790 12.49 8.23 -1.83
CA ARG A 790 11.48 7.18 -1.74
C ARG A 790 12.12 5.88 -1.26
N TYR A 791 11.59 5.33 -0.18
CA TYR A 791 12.02 4.10 0.46
C TYR A 791 11.01 2.97 0.18
N PRO A 792 11.43 1.83 -0.40
CA PRO A 792 10.57 0.67 -0.58
C PRO A 792 10.35 -0.06 0.75
N ARG A 793 9.22 -0.74 0.92
CA ARG A 793 9.00 -1.64 2.06
C ARG A 793 9.97 -2.84 2.02
N ALA A 794 10.45 -3.26 3.17
CA ALA A 794 11.31 -4.44 3.33
C ALA A 794 11.03 -5.16 4.66
N ASP A 795 11.60 -6.34 4.85
CA ASP A 795 11.48 -7.08 6.11
C ASP A 795 12.03 -6.27 7.29
N GLY A 796 11.20 -6.10 8.33
CA GLY A 796 11.55 -5.30 9.50
C GLY A 796 11.60 -3.78 9.28
N GLY A 797 11.19 -3.25 8.13
CA GLY A 797 11.14 -1.81 7.89
C GLY A 797 11.14 -1.39 6.43
N PHE A 798 12.17 -0.66 6.02
CA PHE A 798 12.32 -0.10 4.69
C PHE A 798 13.70 -0.44 4.11
N GLY A 799 13.74 -0.67 2.79
CA GLY A 799 14.96 -0.92 2.05
C GLY A 799 15.71 0.36 1.71
N GLU A 800 16.76 0.21 0.90
CA GLU A 800 17.61 1.33 0.48
C GLU A 800 16.85 2.44 -0.26
N LYS A 801 17.29 3.68 -0.03
CA LYS A 801 16.61 4.87 -0.54
C LYS A 801 16.81 5.03 -2.05
N THR A 802 15.78 5.51 -2.74
CA THR A 802 15.86 5.91 -4.16
C THR A 802 15.57 7.40 -4.29
N ASN A 803 16.38 8.13 -5.08
CA ASN A 803 16.06 9.51 -5.46
C ASN A 803 14.75 9.49 -6.26
N TRP A 804 13.71 10.15 -5.76
CA TRP A 804 12.44 10.26 -6.49
C TRP A 804 12.38 11.53 -7.32
N LEU A 805 12.91 12.64 -6.82
CA LEU A 805 12.95 13.91 -7.56
C LEU A 805 14.08 13.86 -8.61
N LYS A 806 13.71 14.07 -9.88
CA LYS A 806 14.58 13.91 -11.06
C LYS A 806 14.99 15.23 -11.70
N ALA A 807 14.24 16.30 -11.45
CA ALA A 807 14.62 17.66 -11.80
C ALA A 807 15.31 18.32 -10.61
N GLU A 808 16.23 19.24 -10.86
CA GLU A 808 16.77 20.12 -9.82
C GLU A 808 15.70 21.14 -9.44
N ALA A 809 15.32 21.17 -8.16
CA ALA A 809 14.46 22.18 -7.56
C ALA A 809 14.98 22.49 -6.16
N SER A 810 14.94 23.75 -5.74
CA SER A 810 15.19 24.09 -4.34
C SER A 810 14.00 23.59 -3.51
N LEU A 811 14.24 22.90 -2.40
CA LEU A 811 13.23 22.48 -1.43
C LEU A 811 13.38 23.21 -0.08
N SER A 812 14.37 24.09 0.03
CA SER A 812 14.50 25.12 1.07
C SER A 812 13.18 25.86 1.30
N GLU A 813 12.85 26.17 2.55
CA GLU A 813 11.66 26.98 2.90
C GLU A 813 10.31 26.35 2.47
N THR A 814 10.26 25.02 2.31
CA THR A 814 9.00 24.27 2.19
C THR A 814 8.21 24.37 3.50
N SER A 815 6.94 24.82 3.46
CA SER A 815 6.06 24.93 4.62
C SER A 815 5.13 23.72 4.81
N SER A 816 4.81 23.01 3.73
CA SER A 816 3.84 21.91 3.74
C SER A 816 4.08 20.95 2.56
N MET A 817 3.74 19.67 2.75
CA MET A 817 3.83 18.60 1.75
C MET A 817 2.62 17.68 1.86
N THR A 818 2.02 17.33 0.73
CA THR A 818 0.95 16.31 0.64
C THR A 818 1.13 15.42 -0.59
N ILE A 819 0.56 14.21 -0.58
CA ILE A 819 0.80 13.18 -1.61
C ILE A 819 -0.53 12.49 -1.99
N ASP A 820 -0.84 12.45 -3.28
CA ASP A 820 -1.82 11.54 -3.90
C ASP A 820 -1.09 10.56 -4.87
N ASP A 821 -1.30 10.62 -6.18
CA ASP A 821 -0.39 10.02 -7.18
C ASP A 821 0.84 10.90 -7.46
N SER A 822 0.75 12.15 -7.01
CA SER A 822 1.67 13.26 -7.19
C SER A 822 2.07 13.82 -5.84
N ILE A 823 3.23 14.47 -5.76
CA ILE A 823 3.64 15.21 -4.56
C ILE A 823 3.38 16.70 -4.81
N TYR A 824 2.62 17.33 -3.92
CA TYR A 824 2.43 18.77 -3.90
C TYR A 824 3.23 19.35 -2.73
N LEU A 825 4.04 20.36 -3.04
CA LEU A 825 4.83 21.11 -2.06
C LEU A 825 4.36 22.55 -2.02
N VAL A 826 4.35 23.14 -0.83
CA VAL A 826 4.20 24.58 -0.65
C VAL A 826 5.55 25.18 -0.33
N GLN A 827 6.03 26.09 -1.18
CA GLN A 827 7.28 26.83 -1.02
C GLN A 827 7.03 28.29 -1.37
N ASN A 828 7.51 29.20 -0.53
CA ASN A 828 7.54 30.66 -0.77
C ASN A 828 6.19 31.21 -1.28
N ASN A 829 5.12 30.80 -0.59
CA ASN A 829 3.71 31.09 -0.91
C ASN A 829 3.29 30.65 -2.34
N LYS A 830 3.73 29.47 -2.79
CA LYS A 830 3.33 28.85 -4.07
C LYS A 830 3.24 27.33 -3.96
N VAL A 831 2.29 26.74 -4.69
CA VAL A 831 2.14 25.29 -4.83
C VAL A 831 2.93 24.78 -6.03
N MET A 832 3.84 23.83 -5.80
CA MET A 832 4.54 23.07 -6.84
C MET A 832 3.98 21.64 -6.90
N LYS A 833 3.56 21.18 -8.09
CA LYS A 833 3.16 19.78 -8.33
C LYS A 833 4.31 18.99 -8.98
N PHE A 834 4.59 17.80 -8.47
CA PHE A 834 5.55 16.86 -9.05
C PHE A 834 4.88 15.50 -9.31
N PHE A 835 5.04 14.97 -10.51
CA PHE A 835 4.52 13.65 -10.91
C PHE A 835 5.66 12.76 -11.39
N LYS A 836 5.77 11.55 -10.84
CA LYS A 836 6.84 10.58 -11.15
C LYS A 836 8.26 11.18 -11.08
N GLY A 837 8.47 12.17 -10.22
CA GLY A 837 9.75 12.87 -10.04
C GLY A 837 10.00 14.10 -10.92
N GLN A 838 9.07 14.47 -11.80
CA GLN A 838 9.19 15.63 -12.70
C GLN A 838 8.18 16.73 -12.33
N PRO A 839 8.53 18.02 -12.44
CA PRO A 839 7.60 19.11 -12.19
C PRO A 839 6.47 19.13 -13.22
N GLN A 840 5.27 19.50 -12.79
CA GLN A 840 4.11 19.74 -13.62
C GLN A 840 3.59 21.16 -13.44
N ALA A 841 3.05 21.73 -14.53
CA ALA A 841 2.38 23.01 -14.48
C ALA A 841 1.01 22.87 -13.78
N LEU A 842 0.95 23.27 -12.51
CA LEU A 842 -0.30 23.52 -11.80
C LEU A 842 -0.72 24.97 -12.03
N LYS A 843 -2.01 25.20 -12.26
CA LYS A 843 -2.66 26.51 -12.17
C LYS A 843 -3.82 26.36 -11.21
N LEU A 844 -3.96 27.32 -10.31
CA LEU A 844 -5.11 27.46 -9.42
C LEU A 844 -5.81 28.77 -9.79
N GLU A 845 -7.12 28.85 -9.57
CA GLU A 845 -7.90 30.07 -9.80
C GLU A 845 -7.55 31.14 -8.75
N ASP A 846 -7.19 32.34 -9.21
CA ASP A 846 -6.93 33.49 -8.33
C ASP A 846 -8.22 33.99 -7.66
N SER A 847 -8.10 34.42 -6.41
CA SER A 847 -9.17 35.02 -5.59
C SER A 847 -9.00 36.55 -5.55
N GLN A 848 -10.07 37.30 -5.25
CA GLN A 848 -10.00 38.78 -5.22
C GLN A 848 -9.08 39.26 -4.08
N THR A 849 -9.16 38.56 -2.96
CA THR A 849 -8.23 38.61 -1.85
C THR A 849 -7.07 37.64 -2.13
N ALA A 850 -5.84 38.13 -2.12
CA ALA A 850 -4.66 37.30 -2.39
C ALA A 850 -4.61 36.07 -1.46
N ILE A 851 -4.36 34.90 -2.03
CA ILE A 851 -4.33 33.63 -1.30
C ILE A 851 -2.96 33.45 -0.66
N ASN A 852 -2.93 33.18 0.65
CA ASN A 852 -1.75 32.64 1.29
C ASN A 852 -1.84 31.11 1.32
N PHE A 853 -0.81 30.45 0.83
CA PHE A 853 -0.64 29.00 0.89
C PHE A 853 0.22 28.70 2.13
N ASP A 854 -0.41 28.46 3.28
CA ASP A 854 0.31 28.08 4.51
C ASP A 854 0.44 26.58 4.66
N GLN A 855 -0.67 25.85 4.51
CA GLN A 855 -0.75 24.39 4.52
C GLN A 855 -1.58 23.87 3.35
N ILE A 856 -1.23 22.69 2.86
CA ILE A 856 -1.91 22.02 1.75
C ILE A 856 -2.32 20.60 2.14
N TYR A 857 -3.48 20.15 1.68
CA TYR A 857 -3.96 18.80 1.96
C TYR A 857 -4.73 18.21 0.78
N THR A 858 -4.41 16.97 0.43
CA THR A 858 -5.27 16.08 -0.37
C THR A 858 -4.93 14.62 -0.07
N THR A 859 -5.70 13.69 -0.65
CA THR A 859 -5.48 12.24 -0.63
C THR A 859 -5.77 11.64 -2.00
N ILE A 860 -5.47 10.36 -2.20
CA ILE A 860 -5.85 9.61 -3.41
C ILE A 860 -7.37 9.43 -3.55
N ASP A 861 -8.11 9.43 -2.43
CA ASP A 861 -9.58 9.27 -2.37
C ASP A 861 -10.33 10.58 -2.65
N SER A 862 -9.62 11.72 -2.78
CA SER A 862 -10.18 13.07 -2.85
C SER A 862 -10.10 13.66 -4.26
N ASP A 863 -11.19 14.26 -4.72
CA ASP A 863 -11.26 15.03 -5.98
C ASP A 863 -10.77 16.49 -5.81
N SER A 864 -10.50 16.90 -4.57
CA SER A 864 -10.18 18.28 -4.20
C SER A 864 -8.72 18.48 -3.79
N LEU A 865 -8.26 19.73 -3.86
CA LEU A 865 -7.02 20.19 -3.23
C LEU A 865 -7.37 21.29 -2.23
N TYR A 866 -7.11 21.05 -0.95
CA TYR A 866 -7.43 21.97 0.12
C TYR A 866 -6.22 22.82 0.52
N VAL A 867 -6.44 24.10 0.77
CA VAL A 867 -5.42 25.07 1.16
C VAL A 867 -5.91 25.86 2.39
N LEU A 868 -5.10 25.87 3.44
CA LEU A 868 -5.29 26.76 4.57
C LEU A 868 -4.55 28.09 4.32
N ASP A 869 -5.30 29.18 4.42
CA ASP A 869 -4.84 30.56 4.35
C ASP A 869 -5.04 31.17 5.75
N ILE A 870 -3.96 31.20 6.53
CA ILE A 870 -3.94 31.60 7.95
C ILE A 870 -4.13 33.11 8.05
N GLU A 871 -3.53 33.89 7.15
CA GLU A 871 -3.60 35.36 7.14
C GLU A 871 -5.04 35.85 6.98
N ASN A 872 -5.78 35.28 6.00
CA ASN A 872 -7.18 35.61 5.75
C ASN A 872 -8.18 34.75 6.55
N ALA A 873 -7.70 33.83 7.40
CA ALA A 873 -8.50 32.93 8.23
C ALA A 873 -9.53 32.09 7.45
N ARG A 874 -9.10 31.52 6.32
CA ARG A 874 -9.97 30.74 5.43
C ARG A 874 -9.36 29.40 5.00
N LEU A 875 -10.24 28.43 4.81
CA LEU A 875 -9.94 27.16 4.12
C LEU A 875 -10.53 27.22 2.72
N ILE A 876 -9.71 27.01 1.70
CA ILE A 876 -10.10 27.06 0.28
C ILE A 876 -10.09 25.63 -0.29
N GLN A 877 -11.14 25.29 -1.01
CA GLN A 877 -11.26 24.03 -1.75
C GLN A 877 -11.12 24.29 -3.25
N PHE A 878 -10.06 23.77 -3.86
CA PHE A 878 -9.88 23.76 -5.31
C PHE A 878 -10.26 22.40 -5.91
N ALA A 879 -10.75 22.39 -7.15
CA ALA A 879 -10.87 21.19 -7.96
C ALA A 879 -9.48 20.73 -8.43
N LYS A 880 -9.18 19.41 -8.38
CA LYS A 880 -7.93 18.87 -8.96
C LYS A 880 -7.89 19.00 -10.48
N ASP A 881 -9.04 18.87 -11.14
CA ASP A 881 -9.17 19.21 -12.56
C ASP A 881 -9.48 20.70 -12.74
N GLY A 882 -8.85 21.33 -13.72
CA GLY A 882 -8.98 22.77 -14.01
C GLY A 882 -8.42 23.75 -12.96
N GLY A 883 -8.31 23.37 -11.68
CA GLY A 883 -7.78 24.21 -10.60
C GLY A 883 -8.74 25.28 -10.07
N SER A 884 -10.04 25.18 -10.36
CA SER A 884 -11.05 26.17 -9.97
C SER A 884 -11.41 26.12 -8.48
N ILE A 885 -11.77 27.27 -7.90
CA ILE A 885 -12.30 27.38 -6.54
C ILE A 885 -13.72 26.80 -6.52
N ILE A 886 -13.89 25.69 -5.78
CA ILE A 886 -15.17 25.04 -5.49
C ILE A 886 -15.86 25.79 -4.35
N SER A 887 -15.16 25.99 -3.22
CA SER A 887 -15.70 26.64 -2.03
C SER A 887 -14.61 27.36 -1.22
N GLN A 888 -15.02 28.33 -0.40
CA GLN A 888 -14.18 28.97 0.61
C GLN A 888 -14.92 28.96 1.95
N HIS A 889 -14.21 28.73 3.05
CA HIS A 889 -14.76 28.62 4.40
C HIS A 889 -14.03 29.57 5.34
N TYR A 890 -14.70 30.58 5.87
CA TYR A 890 -14.12 31.55 6.80
C TYR A 890 -14.45 31.21 8.26
N ASN A 891 -13.43 31.21 9.12
CA ASN A 891 -13.56 31.12 10.57
C ASN A 891 -12.30 31.73 11.23
N GLU A 892 -12.47 32.68 12.16
CA GLU A 892 -11.36 33.43 12.77
C GLU A 892 -10.33 32.55 13.50
N ASP A 893 -10.73 31.39 14.03
CA ASP A 893 -9.83 30.46 14.71
C ASP A 893 -8.73 29.88 13.79
N LEU A 894 -8.93 29.94 12.47
CA LEU A 894 -7.95 29.48 11.48
C LEU A 894 -6.66 30.32 11.47
N LYS A 895 -6.69 31.55 12.03
CA LYS A 895 -5.50 32.40 12.23
C LYS A 895 -4.42 31.78 13.15
N ASN A 896 -4.79 30.74 13.91
CA ASN A 896 -3.89 30.02 14.81
C ASN A 896 -3.59 28.58 14.35
N GLY A 897 -3.97 28.20 13.12
CA GLY A 897 -3.77 26.84 12.59
C GLY A 897 -2.30 26.52 12.30
N SER A 898 -1.85 25.32 12.67
CA SER A 898 -0.49 24.82 12.43
C SER A 898 -0.43 23.61 11.48
N SER A 899 -1.58 23.00 11.17
CA SER A 899 -1.70 21.87 10.25
C SER A 899 -3.12 21.75 9.71
N LEU A 900 -3.30 21.16 8.53
CA LEU A 900 -4.59 20.86 7.92
C LEU A 900 -4.75 19.36 7.64
N THR A 901 -5.93 18.81 7.92
CA THR A 901 -6.35 17.45 7.56
C THR A 901 -7.82 17.48 7.15
N VAL A 902 -8.23 16.84 6.06
CA VAL A 902 -9.62 16.90 5.58
C VAL A 902 -10.24 15.52 5.36
N ASP A 903 -11.41 15.31 5.94
CA ASP A 903 -12.29 14.19 5.72
C ASP A 903 -13.46 14.63 4.82
N GLU A 904 -13.34 14.39 3.51
CA GLU A 904 -14.43 14.68 2.56
C GLU A 904 -15.68 13.81 2.81
N LYS A 905 -15.52 12.61 3.38
CA LYS A 905 -16.60 11.63 3.58
C LYS A 905 -17.49 12.07 4.75
N ASN A 906 -16.88 12.56 5.82
CA ASN A 906 -17.58 13.14 6.97
C ASN A 906 -17.79 14.67 6.88
N LYS A 907 -17.34 15.30 5.78
CA LYS A 907 -17.41 16.76 5.55
C LYS A 907 -16.82 17.58 6.71
N ALA A 908 -15.64 17.18 7.15
CA ALA A 908 -14.94 17.82 8.27
C ALA A 908 -13.49 18.15 7.89
N ALA A 909 -13.03 19.36 8.23
CA ALA A 909 -11.61 19.68 8.25
C ALA A 909 -11.14 19.79 9.71
N TYR A 910 -10.06 19.08 10.02
CA TYR A 910 -9.39 19.09 11.31
C TYR A 910 -8.17 20.03 11.23
N ILE A 911 -8.10 20.97 12.17
CA ILE A 911 -7.01 21.93 12.28
C ILE A 911 -6.45 21.86 13.70
N THR A 912 -5.16 21.58 13.82
CA THR A 912 -4.44 21.73 15.08
C THR A 912 -4.10 23.22 15.26
N THR A 913 -4.37 23.79 16.43
CA THR A 913 -4.02 25.17 16.79
C THR A 913 -3.13 25.20 18.03
N SER A 914 -2.72 26.40 18.45
CA SER A 914 -2.03 26.64 19.73
C SER A 914 -2.85 26.27 20.98
N GLU A 915 -4.18 26.18 20.85
CA GLU A 915 -5.10 25.88 21.96
C GLU A 915 -5.56 24.41 21.98
N GLY A 916 -5.54 23.73 20.83
CA GLY A 916 -5.93 22.33 20.72
C GLY A 916 -6.32 21.91 19.30
N LEU A 917 -6.98 20.75 19.20
CA LEU A 917 -7.56 20.26 17.95
C LEU A 917 -8.98 20.79 17.79
N ILE A 918 -9.24 21.48 16.68
CA ILE A 918 -10.57 21.96 16.27
C ILE A 918 -11.03 21.24 14.98
N SER A 919 -12.33 21.14 14.82
CA SER A 919 -13.00 20.64 13.61
C SER A 919 -13.94 21.71 13.06
N ILE A 920 -13.98 21.86 11.74
CA ILE A 920 -14.92 22.74 11.01
C ILE A 920 -15.65 21.95 9.91
N SER A 921 -16.89 22.33 9.62
CA SER A 921 -17.77 21.63 8.65
C SER A 921 -17.60 22.11 7.19
N LEU A 922 -17.83 21.23 6.20
CA LEU A 922 -17.61 21.46 4.76
C LEU A 922 -18.91 21.43 3.90
#